data_AF-A0A9D8IIV9-F1
#
_entry.id   AF-A0A9D8IIV9-F1
#
_cell.length_a   1.000
_cell.length_b   1.000
_cell.length_c   1.000
_cell.angle_alpha   90.00
_cell.angle_beta   90.00
_cell.angle_gamma   90.00
#
_symmetry.space_group_name_H-M   'P 1'
#
loop_
_entity.id
_entity.type
_entity.pdbx_description
1 polymer ?
#
loop_
_entity_poly.entity_id
_entity_poly.type
_entity_poly.pdbx_seq_one_letter_code
_entity_poly.pdbx_strand_id
1 'polypeptide(L)'
;MTTEALHRKLRQIVRRGRVLTARAQLAGYDADGLGYKTFPPDAVVIPADAAELAALMRQAKSLGVPVTLRGAGTSLSGGPVAAQGGVIAHTSALRAVRQVSPAGFWCEVECGVPLNRLDEVLAPTGLFYPPDPSSGPVCTLGGNVAMNAGGAHCFRHGVTSHYVLGVEAVTLDGEVCRFGGPAGGRGAWRDDWKRLMVGSEGTLAAFTRFWLRLLPRPEKCWTYRATFPDLRSAERAVQALALDSSFPVAIELMDPRCVAMVENSPMAVGLPKDSFLIVTEIDGPAELADTRAPAVAEILRAAGATGVESSDDEATRKGLWKARKVAGGLMGQISPDFLVQDAVIPRSALADILQLVYDEADAAGLPAVNVFHAGDGNLHPNFLFDSKKPGDVHKVEEISKRLMKRVIDAGGTLSGEHGIGNDKTCCMPMVFSGAALRLQLAIPKIFNAEHRLNPLKVFASRRFGGGGEEPAAPPPDPRLFSRYFDAVDGTACVPAGITPAELAGLAAPARFRFPLLVDDFAPLSAQVASTTHAPASSRFGALCDNIIGMNWRLPTGETIRAGERVAKSTTGYDLLRFLLHSPGDYGEPADFVIRLRPHTGLDGHFLLRGPESAVASACAGLESSCWVDWFDSLDYLPGPDGLATLRAAVNCPPAEWPVFERRVASLADRFGLGLEARRGEAAPRAGCPDISFKTTPDRAFALAGAVAREPGARAMAIAFCGVVHAWLDAPSESGAALAAGIIARHHADAGDLGADWTSRLVPRPPARGAEAPWRAQLAAEFSR
;
A
#
# COMPACT_ATOMS: atom_id res chain seq x y z
N MET A 1 28.90 27.54 -10.48
CA MET A 1 29.92 26.51 -10.82
C MET A 1 29.75 26.16 -12.30
N THR A 2 30.84 25.93 -13.05
CA THR A 2 30.72 25.48 -14.46
C THR A 2 30.40 23.99 -14.55
N THR A 3 29.81 23.56 -15.66
CA THR A 3 29.47 22.15 -15.92
C THR A 3 30.71 21.25 -15.93
N GLU A 4 31.86 21.70 -16.44
CA GLU A 4 33.08 20.87 -16.40
C GLU A 4 33.62 20.70 -14.97
N ALA A 5 33.49 21.72 -14.13
CA ALA A 5 33.88 21.64 -12.72
C ALA A 5 32.99 20.63 -11.97
N LEU A 6 31.68 20.65 -12.22
CA LEU A 6 30.74 19.64 -11.71
C LEU A 6 31.17 18.24 -12.15
N HIS A 7 31.37 18.01 -13.44
CA HIS A 7 31.74 16.69 -13.97
C HIS A 7 33.04 16.16 -13.36
N ARG A 8 34.05 17.03 -13.16
CA ARG A 8 35.31 16.66 -12.51
C ARG A 8 35.10 16.22 -11.06
N LYS A 9 34.29 16.95 -10.30
CA LYS A 9 33.97 16.61 -8.91
C LYS A 9 33.19 15.29 -8.81
N LEU A 10 32.20 15.08 -9.70
CA LEU A 10 31.44 13.83 -9.74
C LEU A 10 32.34 12.62 -10.04
N ARG A 11 33.30 12.74 -10.95
CA ARG A 11 34.25 11.64 -11.26
C ARG A 11 35.23 11.31 -10.12
N GLN A 12 35.37 12.17 -9.11
CA GLN A 12 36.22 11.93 -7.95
C GLN A 12 35.55 11.08 -6.86
N ILE A 13 34.21 11.02 -6.85
CA ILE A 13 33.43 10.41 -5.75
C ILE A 13 32.83 9.04 -6.10
N VAL A 14 32.87 8.64 -7.37
CA VAL A 14 32.37 7.33 -7.83
C VAL A 14 33.43 6.59 -8.65
N ARG A 15 33.33 5.26 -8.70
CA ARG A 15 34.17 4.42 -9.56
C ARG A 15 34.15 4.89 -11.03
N ARG A 16 35.29 4.71 -11.71
CA ARG A 16 35.49 5.10 -13.12
C ARG A 16 34.39 4.52 -14.03
N GLY A 17 33.91 5.33 -14.97
CA GLY A 17 32.92 4.93 -15.97
C GLY A 17 31.45 5.07 -15.55
N ARG A 18 31.17 5.56 -14.34
CA ARG A 18 29.81 5.70 -13.79
C ARG A 18 29.25 7.12 -13.79
N VAL A 19 29.91 8.04 -14.48
CA VAL A 19 29.43 9.41 -14.70
C VAL A 19 29.22 9.61 -16.19
N LEU A 20 27.96 9.76 -16.59
CA LEU A 20 27.55 10.03 -17.97
C LEU A 20 27.38 11.53 -18.15
N THR A 21 27.99 12.06 -19.21
CA THR A 21 28.03 13.51 -19.47
C THR A 21 27.91 13.84 -20.96
N ALA A 22 28.09 12.86 -21.85
CA ALA A 22 27.95 13.10 -23.28
C ALA A 22 26.46 13.20 -23.66
N ARG A 23 26.11 14.13 -24.56
CA ARG A 23 24.73 14.37 -25.00
C ARG A 23 23.99 13.08 -25.41
N ALA A 24 24.66 12.20 -26.16
CA ALA A 24 24.08 10.92 -26.57
C ALA A 24 23.78 9.97 -25.39
N GLN A 25 24.56 10.04 -24.31
CA GLN A 25 24.30 9.26 -23.10
C GLN A 25 23.14 9.85 -22.28
N LEU A 26 23.02 11.19 -22.27
CA LEU A 26 22.01 11.90 -21.48
C LEU A 26 20.61 11.85 -22.11
N ALA A 27 20.52 11.65 -23.43
CA ALA A 27 19.24 11.58 -24.16
C ALA A 27 18.28 10.49 -23.66
N GLY A 28 18.76 9.41 -23.04
CA GLY A 28 17.90 8.38 -22.44
C GLY A 28 17.30 8.76 -21.07
N TYR A 29 17.58 9.97 -20.58
CA TYR A 29 17.26 10.41 -19.23
C TYR A 29 16.51 11.75 -19.17
N ASP A 30 16.19 12.34 -20.33
CA ASP A 30 15.44 13.60 -20.39
C ASP A 30 13.93 13.39 -20.21
N ALA A 31 13.40 12.18 -20.44
CA ALA A 31 11.99 11.84 -20.22
C ALA A 31 11.81 10.62 -19.29
N ASP A 32 10.58 10.44 -18.82
CA ASP A 32 10.06 9.19 -18.26
C ASP A 32 8.95 8.62 -19.15
N GLY A 33 8.13 7.71 -18.63
CA GLY A 33 7.02 7.11 -19.39
C GLY A 33 5.92 8.09 -19.80
N LEU A 34 5.89 9.32 -19.27
CA LEU A 34 4.96 10.37 -19.69
C LEU A 34 5.25 10.86 -21.12
N GLY A 35 6.51 10.80 -21.56
CA GLY A 35 6.92 10.94 -22.96
C GLY A 35 6.90 12.34 -23.58
N TYR A 36 5.86 13.15 -23.32
CA TYR A 36 5.63 14.41 -24.06
C TYR A 36 6.39 15.63 -23.50
N LYS A 37 7.10 15.47 -22.36
CA LYS A 37 7.90 16.52 -21.70
C LYS A 37 9.34 16.05 -21.52
N THR A 38 10.32 16.89 -21.90
CA THR A 38 11.75 16.58 -21.79
C THR A 38 12.48 17.55 -20.86
N PHE A 39 13.35 17.02 -20.00
CA PHE A 39 14.12 17.72 -18.97
C PHE A 39 15.57 17.19 -18.96
N PRO A 40 16.46 17.72 -19.82
CA PRO A 40 17.82 17.23 -19.92
C PRO A 40 18.61 17.46 -18.62
N PRO A 41 19.24 16.42 -18.04
CA PRO A 41 20.11 16.57 -16.87
C PRO A 41 21.50 17.13 -17.26
N ASP A 42 22.23 17.68 -16.29
CA ASP A 42 23.63 18.11 -16.46
C ASP A 42 24.62 16.92 -16.42
N ALA A 43 24.25 15.86 -15.68
CA ALA A 43 24.99 14.61 -15.60
C ALA A 43 24.09 13.48 -15.06
N VAL A 44 24.45 12.23 -15.38
CA VAL A 44 23.90 11.04 -14.72
C VAL A 44 25.03 10.34 -13.97
N VAL A 45 24.79 10.00 -12.71
CA VAL A 45 25.71 9.23 -11.88
C VAL A 45 25.07 7.90 -11.54
N ILE A 46 25.82 6.80 -11.68
CA ILE A 46 25.38 5.44 -11.37
C ILE A 46 26.21 4.91 -10.19
N PRO A 47 25.88 5.24 -8.92
CA PRO A 47 26.65 4.80 -7.77
C PRO A 47 26.79 3.27 -7.74
N ALA A 48 27.98 2.76 -7.43
CA ALA A 48 28.23 1.32 -7.38
C ALA A 48 27.67 0.64 -6.12
N ASP A 49 27.53 1.41 -5.05
CA ASP A 49 27.10 0.96 -3.73
C ASP A 49 26.50 2.14 -2.94
N ALA A 50 26.01 1.84 -1.72
CA ALA A 50 25.43 2.84 -0.82
C ALA A 50 26.43 3.93 -0.40
N ALA A 51 27.74 3.60 -0.31
CA ALA A 51 28.75 4.56 0.11
C ALA A 51 29.02 5.61 -0.98
N GLU A 52 29.05 5.20 -2.25
CA GLU A 52 29.11 6.13 -3.39
C GLU A 52 27.84 6.98 -3.50
N LEU A 53 26.66 6.42 -3.22
CA LEU A 53 25.41 7.19 -3.19
C LEU A 53 25.44 8.25 -2.09
N ALA A 54 25.93 7.90 -0.90
CA ALA A 54 26.14 8.83 0.20
C ALA A 54 27.17 9.92 -0.12
N ALA A 55 28.27 9.58 -0.78
CA ALA A 55 29.25 10.54 -1.25
C ALA A 55 28.64 11.50 -2.29
N LEU A 56 27.80 11.00 -3.20
CA LEU A 56 27.06 11.81 -4.16
C LEU A 56 26.12 12.81 -3.49
N MET A 57 25.34 12.38 -2.49
CA MET A 57 24.44 13.28 -1.76
C MET A 57 25.20 14.41 -1.06
N ARG A 58 26.26 14.07 -0.31
CA ARG A 58 27.14 15.08 0.34
C ARG A 58 27.74 16.04 -0.67
N GLN A 59 28.26 15.52 -1.78
CA GLN A 59 28.89 16.34 -2.80
C GLN A 59 27.87 17.27 -3.48
N ALA A 60 26.67 16.79 -3.79
CA ALA A 60 25.62 17.61 -4.38
C ALA A 60 25.16 18.73 -3.43
N LYS A 61 25.00 18.42 -2.13
CA LYS A 61 24.72 19.42 -1.10
C LYS A 61 25.82 20.49 -1.05
N SER A 62 27.08 20.08 -0.96
CA SER A 62 28.25 20.98 -0.90
C SER A 62 28.40 21.85 -2.15
N LEU A 63 28.10 21.32 -3.34
CA LEU A 63 28.21 22.04 -4.61
C LEU A 63 27.02 22.93 -4.92
N GLY A 64 25.94 22.82 -4.14
CA GLY A 64 24.76 23.59 -4.39
C GLY A 64 23.92 23.07 -5.58
N VAL A 65 23.92 21.77 -5.89
CA VAL A 65 23.27 21.21 -7.11
C VAL A 65 22.08 20.32 -6.75
N PRO A 66 20.94 20.39 -7.47
CA PRO A 66 19.81 19.52 -7.21
C PRO A 66 20.08 18.08 -7.72
N VAL A 67 19.48 17.11 -7.04
CA VAL A 67 19.60 15.69 -7.38
C VAL A 67 18.23 15.09 -7.61
N THR A 68 18.05 14.42 -8.74
CA THR A 68 16.86 13.63 -9.06
C THR A 68 17.19 12.15 -8.94
N LEU A 69 16.35 11.39 -8.24
CA LEU A 69 16.52 9.95 -8.09
C LEU A 69 15.81 9.22 -9.23
N ARG A 70 16.47 8.20 -9.79
CA ARG A 70 15.89 7.42 -10.89
C ARG A 70 16.20 5.94 -10.76
N GLY A 71 15.14 5.13 -10.81
CA GLY A 71 15.20 3.69 -11.08
C GLY A 71 15.21 3.44 -12.59
N ALA A 72 14.26 2.68 -13.11
CA ALA A 72 14.15 2.41 -14.55
C ALA A 72 13.56 3.57 -15.39
N GLY A 73 12.91 4.56 -14.76
CA GLY A 73 12.30 5.70 -15.48
C GLY A 73 10.92 5.41 -16.08
N THR A 74 10.19 4.41 -15.55
CA THR A 74 8.88 3.96 -16.05
C THR A 74 7.68 4.72 -15.47
N SER A 75 7.93 5.83 -14.76
CA SER A 75 6.91 6.68 -14.16
C SER A 75 6.03 7.34 -15.22
N LEU A 76 4.78 7.62 -14.86
CA LEU A 76 3.78 8.29 -15.71
C LEU A 76 3.33 9.64 -15.12
N SER A 77 4.13 10.22 -14.22
CA SER A 77 3.81 11.47 -13.51
C SER A 77 4.94 12.51 -13.57
N GLY A 78 6.07 12.20 -14.20
CA GLY A 78 7.25 13.07 -14.21
C GLY A 78 8.05 13.06 -12.91
N GLY A 79 7.97 11.98 -12.13
CA GLY A 79 8.74 11.82 -10.89
C GLY A 79 10.26 11.76 -11.10
N PRO A 80 10.81 10.91 -12.00
CA PRO A 80 12.25 10.66 -12.12
C PRO A 80 12.93 11.48 -13.24
N VAL A 81 12.48 12.71 -13.48
CA VAL A 81 13.05 13.62 -14.49
C VAL A 81 13.69 14.86 -13.84
N ALA A 82 14.77 15.36 -14.43
CA ALA A 82 15.55 16.48 -13.89
C ALA A 82 14.90 17.86 -14.17
N ALA A 83 13.71 18.08 -13.61
CA ALA A 83 12.85 19.23 -13.92
C ALA A 83 13.49 20.63 -13.70
N GLN A 84 14.54 20.72 -12.88
CA GLN A 84 15.35 21.93 -12.70
C GLN A 84 16.84 21.70 -13.02
N GLY A 85 17.14 20.79 -13.94
CA GLY A 85 18.50 20.39 -14.28
C GLY A 85 19.18 19.61 -13.14
N GLY A 86 20.51 19.69 -13.08
CA GLY A 86 21.32 19.03 -12.07
C GLY A 86 21.66 17.57 -12.39
N VAL A 87 21.84 16.78 -11.33
CA VAL A 87 22.35 15.41 -11.43
C VAL A 87 21.23 14.41 -11.27
N ILE A 88 21.15 13.42 -12.16
CA ILE A 88 20.35 12.21 -11.91
C ILE A 88 21.23 11.18 -11.20
N ALA A 89 20.78 10.69 -10.04
CA ALA A 89 21.35 9.53 -9.36
C ALA A 89 20.56 8.27 -9.77
N HIS A 90 21.18 7.43 -10.57
CA HIS A 90 20.56 6.22 -11.13
C HIS A 90 20.96 4.98 -10.33
N THR A 91 19.98 4.27 -9.77
CA THR A 91 20.23 3.22 -8.76
C THR A 91 20.40 1.81 -9.31
N SER A 92 20.49 1.63 -10.64
CA SER A 92 20.51 0.31 -11.29
C SER A 92 21.66 -0.62 -10.90
N ALA A 93 22.72 -0.12 -10.26
CA ALA A 93 23.81 -0.96 -9.77
C ALA A 93 23.53 -1.60 -8.40
N LEU A 94 22.57 -1.06 -7.64
CA LEU A 94 22.10 -1.59 -6.35
C LEU A 94 20.99 -2.62 -6.62
N ARG A 95 21.34 -3.83 -7.06
CA ARG A 95 20.38 -4.83 -7.58
C ARG A 95 20.49 -6.22 -6.95
N ALA A 96 21.07 -6.33 -5.77
CA ALA A 96 21.16 -7.59 -5.05
C ALA A 96 19.84 -7.92 -4.32
N VAL A 97 19.38 -9.17 -4.46
CA VAL A 97 18.51 -9.80 -3.46
C VAL A 97 19.45 -10.35 -2.40
N ARG A 98 19.42 -9.76 -1.20
CA ARG A 98 20.44 -9.97 -0.15
C ARG A 98 20.09 -11.15 0.75
N GLN A 99 18.82 -11.28 1.12
CA GLN A 99 18.35 -12.35 2.00
C GLN A 99 16.88 -12.67 1.70
N VAL A 100 16.50 -13.94 1.81
CA VAL A 100 15.11 -14.39 1.84
C VAL A 100 14.93 -15.22 3.12
N SER A 101 13.91 -14.90 3.91
CA SER A 101 13.53 -15.64 5.11
C SER A 101 12.14 -16.26 4.89
N PRO A 102 12.07 -17.53 4.46
CA PRO A 102 10.78 -18.18 4.27
C PRO A 102 9.98 -18.31 5.56
N ALA A 103 10.64 -18.68 6.67
CA ALA A 103 10.00 -18.81 7.98
C ALA A 103 9.54 -17.45 8.56
N GLY A 104 10.25 -16.37 8.24
CA GLY A 104 9.88 -15.01 8.66
C GLY A 104 8.94 -14.29 7.69
N PHE A 105 8.63 -14.86 6.53
CA PHE A 105 7.84 -14.22 5.47
C PHE A 105 8.35 -12.84 5.06
N TRP A 106 9.68 -12.70 4.90
CA TRP A 106 10.28 -11.44 4.47
C TRP A 106 11.53 -11.65 3.60
N CYS A 107 11.90 -10.63 2.82
CA CYS A 107 13.18 -10.56 2.11
C CYS A 107 13.87 -9.20 2.29
N GLU A 108 15.19 -9.19 2.14
CA GLU A 108 16.01 -7.98 2.05
C GLU A 108 16.51 -7.82 0.60
N VAL A 109 16.26 -6.65 0.01
CA VAL A 109 16.48 -6.39 -1.41
C VAL A 109 16.98 -4.98 -1.64
N GLU A 110 17.89 -4.80 -2.60
CA GLU A 110 18.35 -3.48 -3.01
C GLU A 110 17.34 -2.76 -3.94
N CYS A 111 17.37 -1.44 -3.95
CA CYS A 111 16.35 -0.61 -4.60
C CYS A 111 16.34 -0.68 -6.14
N GLY A 112 17.41 -1.15 -6.77
CA GLY A 112 17.55 -1.33 -8.21
C GLY A 112 17.15 -2.73 -8.70
N VAL A 113 16.70 -3.64 -7.83
CA VAL A 113 16.15 -4.94 -8.23
C VAL A 113 14.90 -4.73 -9.09
N PRO A 114 14.83 -5.28 -10.32
CA PRO A 114 13.60 -5.30 -11.11
C PRO A 114 12.52 -6.14 -10.43
N LEU A 115 11.25 -5.72 -10.51
CA LEU A 115 10.16 -6.40 -9.80
C LEU A 115 10.05 -7.88 -10.19
N ASN A 116 9.98 -8.20 -11.49
CA ASN A 116 9.85 -9.60 -11.93
C ASN A 116 11.07 -10.45 -11.55
N ARG A 117 12.25 -9.85 -11.39
CA ARG A 117 13.43 -10.58 -10.91
C ARG A 117 13.28 -11.02 -9.45
N LEU A 118 12.58 -10.25 -8.63
CA LEU A 118 12.26 -10.67 -7.27
C LEU A 118 11.32 -11.88 -7.30
N ASP A 119 10.27 -11.86 -8.12
CA ASP A 119 9.33 -12.98 -8.25
C ASP A 119 10.04 -14.28 -8.66
N GLU A 120 10.95 -14.22 -9.64
CA GLU A 120 11.78 -15.36 -10.06
C GLU A 120 12.61 -15.96 -8.91
N VAL A 121 13.17 -15.11 -8.04
CA VAL A 121 13.99 -15.55 -6.90
C VAL A 121 13.14 -16.18 -5.79
N LEU A 122 11.91 -15.70 -5.62
CA LEU A 122 10.98 -16.17 -4.59
C LEU A 122 10.20 -17.43 -5.00
N ALA A 123 10.00 -17.66 -6.31
CA ALA A 123 9.21 -18.79 -6.81
C ALA A 123 9.60 -20.16 -6.21
N PRO A 124 10.90 -20.53 -6.06
CA PRO A 124 11.28 -21.81 -5.47
C PRO A 124 10.93 -21.97 -3.99
N THR A 125 10.67 -20.86 -3.26
CA THR A 125 10.30 -20.92 -1.84
C THR A 125 8.79 -21.03 -1.63
N GLY A 126 7.99 -21.01 -2.70
CA GLY A 126 6.52 -20.98 -2.61
C GLY A 126 5.95 -19.64 -2.11
N LEU A 127 6.79 -18.58 -2.06
CA LEU A 127 6.38 -17.25 -1.62
C LEU A 127 6.37 -16.27 -2.79
N PHE A 128 5.69 -15.14 -2.63
CA PHE A 128 5.70 -14.04 -3.58
C PHE A 128 5.56 -12.67 -2.91
N TYR A 129 5.91 -11.62 -3.64
CA TYR A 129 5.68 -10.23 -3.29
C TYR A 129 4.46 -9.72 -4.08
N PRO A 130 3.34 -9.35 -3.44
CA PRO A 130 2.07 -9.18 -4.17
C PRO A 130 1.91 -7.99 -5.12
N PRO A 131 2.46 -6.78 -4.84
CA PRO A 131 2.27 -5.64 -5.75
C PRO A 131 2.80 -5.93 -7.17
N ASP A 132 1.94 -5.73 -8.18
CA ASP A 132 2.17 -6.21 -9.55
C ASP A 132 1.95 -5.14 -10.65
N PRO A 133 2.53 -3.94 -10.56
CA PRO A 133 2.37 -2.91 -11.58
C PRO A 133 2.68 -3.43 -12.99
N SER A 134 1.94 -2.95 -14.00
CA SER A 134 2.08 -3.43 -15.39
C SER A 134 3.50 -3.28 -15.96
N SER A 135 4.31 -2.37 -15.39
CA SER A 135 5.72 -2.18 -15.73
C SER A 135 6.68 -3.17 -15.06
N GLY A 136 6.17 -4.20 -14.35
CA GLY A 136 6.94 -5.21 -13.61
C GLY A 136 8.17 -5.82 -14.31
N PRO A 137 8.15 -6.05 -15.64
CA PRO A 137 9.34 -6.53 -16.36
C PRO A 137 10.55 -5.60 -16.29
N VAL A 138 10.34 -4.31 -16.01
CA VAL A 138 11.39 -3.27 -16.07
C VAL A 138 11.45 -2.35 -14.85
N CYS A 139 10.33 -2.11 -14.14
CA CYS A 139 10.33 -1.23 -12.98
C CYS A 139 11.18 -1.80 -11.86
N THR A 140 11.79 -0.92 -11.06
CA THR A 140 12.63 -1.32 -9.92
C THR A 140 11.87 -1.15 -8.60
N LEU A 141 12.22 -1.95 -7.59
CA LEU A 141 11.60 -1.85 -6.26
C LEU A 141 11.73 -0.45 -5.64
N GLY A 142 12.81 0.27 -5.93
CA GLY A 142 13.00 1.66 -5.51
C GLY A 142 11.97 2.61 -6.11
N GLY A 143 11.61 2.41 -7.38
CA GLY A 143 10.51 3.13 -8.02
C GLY A 143 9.17 2.75 -7.40
N ASN A 144 8.92 1.45 -7.19
CA ASN A 144 7.67 0.98 -6.60
C ASN A 144 7.44 1.55 -5.20
N VAL A 145 8.47 1.55 -4.34
CA VAL A 145 8.38 2.13 -2.99
C VAL A 145 8.25 3.65 -3.03
N ALA A 146 9.01 4.33 -3.90
CA ALA A 146 8.94 5.79 -4.03
C ALA A 146 7.56 6.27 -4.52
N MET A 147 6.87 5.48 -5.36
CA MET A 147 5.55 5.81 -5.89
C MET A 147 4.40 5.19 -5.10
N ASN A 148 4.70 4.37 -4.08
CA ASN A 148 3.72 3.51 -3.42
C ASN A 148 2.88 2.70 -4.45
N ALA A 149 3.57 2.08 -5.41
CA ALA A 149 2.94 1.50 -6.59
C ALA A 149 1.84 0.47 -6.24
N GLY A 150 0.80 0.50 -7.07
CA GLY A 150 -0.32 -0.43 -7.09
C GLY A 150 -0.17 -1.50 -8.17
N GLY A 151 -1.28 -1.82 -8.82
CA GLY A 151 -1.43 -2.98 -9.69
C GLY A 151 -2.85 -3.56 -9.65
N ALA A 152 -3.08 -4.55 -10.51
CA ALA A 152 -4.38 -5.18 -10.70
C ALA A 152 -4.80 -6.00 -9.47
N HIS A 153 -3.83 -6.71 -8.87
CA HIS A 153 -4.09 -7.59 -7.73
C HIS A 153 -4.18 -6.85 -6.39
N CYS A 154 -3.95 -5.53 -6.39
CA CYS A 154 -4.06 -4.71 -5.19
C CYS A 154 -5.50 -4.58 -4.66
N PHE A 155 -6.51 -4.98 -5.42
CA PHE A 155 -7.90 -4.96 -4.95
C PHE A 155 -8.08 -5.79 -3.67
N ARG A 156 -7.48 -7.00 -3.66
CA ARG A 156 -7.38 -7.85 -2.47
C ARG A 156 -6.10 -7.58 -1.67
N HIS A 157 -4.95 -7.60 -2.32
CA HIS A 157 -3.65 -7.62 -1.65
C HIS A 157 -3.19 -6.23 -1.17
N GLY A 158 -3.80 -5.15 -1.66
CA GLY A 158 -3.38 -3.79 -1.35
C GLY A 158 -2.06 -3.39 -2.02
N VAL A 159 -1.58 -2.19 -1.69
CA VAL A 159 -0.46 -1.53 -2.39
C VAL A 159 0.89 -1.72 -1.68
N THR A 160 1.96 -1.24 -2.31
CA THR A 160 3.35 -1.37 -1.84
C THR A 160 3.55 -1.06 -0.34
N SER A 161 2.91 -0.03 0.20
CA SER A 161 3.03 0.38 1.62
C SER A 161 2.64 -0.69 2.64
N HIS A 162 1.76 -1.63 2.28
CA HIS A 162 1.39 -2.74 3.19
C HIS A 162 2.50 -3.79 3.30
N TYR A 163 3.42 -3.82 2.33
CA TYR A 163 4.47 -4.81 2.24
C TYR A 163 5.85 -4.29 2.61
N VAL A 164 6.03 -2.98 2.78
CA VAL A 164 7.31 -2.42 3.25
C VAL A 164 7.41 -2.53 4.78
N LEU A 165 8.27 -3.43 5.23
CA LEU A 165 8.58 -3.63 6.66
C LEU A 165 9.66 -2.63 7.14
N GLY A 166 10.59 -2.28 6.26
CA GLY A 166 11.59 -1.26 6.55
C GLY A 166 12.26 -0.72 5.30
N VAL A 167 12.89 0.44 5.45
CA VAL A 167 13.66 1.09 4.39
C VAL A 167 15.03 1.51 4.91
N GLU A 168 16.06 1.34 4.10
CA GLU A 168 17.33 2.04 4.27
C GLU A 168 17.44 3.13 3.21
N ALA A 169 17.75 4.35 3.65
CA ALA A 169 17.83 5.50 2.78
C ALA A 169 19.01 6.40 3.15
N VAL A 170 19.53 7.08 2.16
CA VAL A 170 20.61 8.06 2.25
C VAL A 170 20.00 9.46 2.22
N THR A 171 20.18 10.22 3.29
CA THR A 171 19.73 11.62 3.35
C THR A 171 20.60 12.52 2.47
N LEU A 172 20.20 13.78 2.28
CA LEU A 172 21.01 14.74 1.53
C LEU A 172 22.36 15.03 2.20
N ASP A 173 22.47 14.84 3.51
CA ASP A 173 23.72 14.89 4.28
C ASP A 173 24.62 13.66 4.07
N GLY A 174 24.16 12.68 3.28
CA GLY A 174 24.80 11.40 3.05
C GLY A 174 24.83 10.52 4.30
N GLU A 175 23.96 10.78 5.28
CA GLU A 175 23.73 9.89 6.40
C GLU A 175 22.87 8.70 5.94
N VAL A 176 23.21 7.50 6.40
CA VAL A 176 22.43 6.29 6.13
C VAL A 176 21.48 6.08 7.29
N CYS A 177 20.18 6.22 7.05
CA CYS A 177 19.14 5.98 8.03
C CYS A 177 18.41 4.67 7.70
N ARG A 178 18.13 3.87 8.73
CA ARG A 178 17.27 2.68 8.64
C ARG A 178 16.00 2.93 9.43
N PHE A 179 14.86 2.88 8.75
CA PHE A 179 13.55 3.02 9.39
C PHE A 179 12.82 1.68 9.34
N GLY A 180 12.55 1.08 10.49
CA GLY A 180 12.05 -0.29 10.60
C GLY A 180 13.11 -1.35 10.28
N GLY A 181 12.67 -2.51 9.81
CA GLY A 181 13.51 -3.68 9.56
C GLY A 181 12.66 -4.94 9.32
N PRO A 182 13.24 -6.14 9.36
CA PRO A 182 12.53 -7.41 9.19
C PRO A 182 11.24 -7.58 10.00
N ALA A 183 11.19 -7.02 11.22
CA ALA A 183 10.02 -7.11 12.09
C ALA A 183 8.91 -6.12 11.70
N GLY A 184 9.17 -5.10 10.89
CA GLY A 184 8.15 -4.14 10.45
C GLY A 184 7.76 -3.06 11.47
N GLY A 185 8.38 -3.02 12.63
CA GLY A 185 8.16 -2.01 13.66
C GLY A 185 8.85 -0.68 13.35
N ARG A 186 8.98 0.18 14.36
CA ARG A 186 9.75 1.43 14.28
C ARG A 186 11.25 1.23 14.52
N GLY A 187 11.66 0.13 15.17
CA GLY A 187 13.06 -0.06 15.57
C GLY A 187 13.49 0.95 16.63
N ALA A 188 14.62 1.61 16.40
CA ALA A 188 15.19 2.57 17.36
C ALA A 188 14.46 3.93 17.43
N TRP A 189 13.46 4.15 16.58
CA TRP A 189 12.76 5.43 16.46
C TRP A 189 11.53 5.49 17.35
N ARG A 190 11.22 6.68 17.87
CA ARG A 190 9.96 6.91 18.57
C ARG A 190 8.78 6.90 17.59
N ASP A 191 8.91 7.54 16.44
CA ASP A 191 7.84 7.68 15.43
C ASP A 191 8.11 6.80 14.20
N ASP A 192 7.06 6.48 13.45
CA ASP A 192 7.15 5.57 12.31
C ASP A 192 7.49 6.29 10.99
N TRP A 193 8.69 6.86 10.93
CA TRP A 193 9.18 7.64 9.78
C TRP A 193 9.14 6.91 8.44
N LYS A 194 9.19 5.56 8.43
CA LYS A 194 9.08 4.78 7.19
C LYS A 194 7.77 5.05 6.45
N ARG A 195 6.70 5.40 7.17
CA ARG A 195 5.39 5.73 6.58
C ARG A 195 5.44 6.96 5.68
N LEU A 196 6.30 7.93 6.00
CA LEU A 196 6.51 9.13 5.17
C LEU A 196 7.46 8.88 3.99
N MET A 197 8.31 7.85 4.09
CA MET A 197 9.29 7.51 3.05
C MET A 197 8.60 6.82 1.86
N VAL A 198 7.69 5.88 2.10
CA VAL A 198 6.91 5.23 1.04
C VAL A 198 5.99 6.26 0.39
N GLY A 199 5.95 6.32 -0.94
CA GLY A 199 5.18 7.35 -1.66
C GLY A 199 5.83 8.74 -1.65
N SER A 200 7.06 8.88 -1.13
CA SER A 200 7.75 10.18 -1.10
C SER A 200 8.25 10.67 -2.46
N GLU A 201 8.18 9.86 -3.51
CA GLU A 201 8.67 10.18 -4.86
C GLU A 201 10.14 10.63 -4.89
N GLY A 202 10.97 10.13 -3.96
CA GLY A 202 12.39 10.46 -3.89
C GLY A 202 12.69 11.89 -3.41
N THR A 203 11.73 12.52 -2.75
CA THR A 203 11.83 13.91 -2.27
C THR A 203 12.45 14.04 -0.88
N LEU A 204 12.49 12.95 -0.11
CA LEU A 204 12.97 12.93 1.27
C LEU A 204 14.37 12.33 1.39
N ALA A 205 14.64 11.21 0.72
CA ALA A 205 15.91 10.49 0.79
C ALA A 205 16.09 9.55 -0.42
N ALA A 206 17.31 9.07 -0.62
CA ALA A 206 17.65 8.11 -1.66
C ALA A 206 17.71 6.69 -1.12
N PHE A 207 16.78 5.83 -1.55
CA PHE A 207 16.73 4.45 -1.10
C PHE A 207 17.93 3.63 -1.56
N THR A 208 18.42 2.75 -0.68
CA THR A 208 19.45 1.75 -1.00
C THR A 208 18.89 0.34 -0.96
N ARG A 209 18.07 0.02 0.05
CA ARG A 209 17.45 -1.31 0.23
C ARG A 209 16.17 -1.25 1.05
N PHE A 210 15.44 -2.37 1.01
CA PHE A 210 14.15 -2.56 1.65
C PHE A 210 14.08 -3.92 2.33
N TRP A 211 13.26 -3.99 3.38
CA TRP A 211 12.74 -5.24 3.92
C TRP A 211 11.28 -5.36 3.52
N LEU A 212 10.94 -6.40 2.75
CA LEU A 212 9.61 -6.58 2.17
C LEU A 212 8.94 -7.83 2.74
N ARG A 213 7.67 -7.70 3.12
CA ARG A 213 6.78 -8.81 3.50
C ARG A 213 6.46 -9.66 2.27
N LEU A 214 6.44 -10.97 2.48
CA LEU A 214 6.09 -11.98 1.50
C LEU A 214 4.80 -12.69 1.91
N LEU A 215 4.06 -13.20 0.93
CA LEU A 215 2.90 -14.05 1.16
C LEU A 215 3.12 -15.44 0.55
N PRO A 216 2.50 -16.50 1.08
CA PRO A 216 2.41 -17.79 0.41
C PRO A 216 1.68 -17.67 -0.93
N ARG A 217 2.19 -18.33 -1.98
CA ARG A 217 1.52 -18.34 -3.28
C ARG A 217 0.17 -19.07 -3.21
N PRO A 218 -0.85 -18.59 -3.94
CA PRO A 218 -2.11 -19.31 -4.06
C PRO A 218 -1.89 -20.68 -4.72
N GLU A 219 -2.66 -21.68 -4.28
CA GLU A 219 -2.62 -23.04 -4.84
C GLU A 219 -3.31 -23.11 -6.21
N LYS A 220 -4.36 -22.31 -6.39
CA LYS A 220 -5.16 -22.27 -7.60
C LYS A 220 -5.70 -20.87 -7.85
N CYS A 221 -5.87 -20.52 -9.12
CA CYS A 221 -6.65 -19.34 -9.49
C CYS A 221 -7.51 -19.61 -10.74
N TRP A 222 -8.65 -18.94 -10.77
CA TRP A 222 -9.61 -18.92 -11.88
C TRP A 222 -9.67 -17.50 -12.46
N THR A 223 -9.41 -17.37 -13.77
CA THR A 223 -9.57 -16.09 -14.48
C THR A 223 -10.81 -16.13 -15.34
N TYR A 224 -11.56 -15.04 -15.35
CA TYR A 224 -12.80 -14.86 -16.10
C TYR A 224 -12.65 -13.74 -17.11
N ARG A 225 -13.34 -13.90 -18.22
CA ARG A 225 -13.55 -12.87 -19.24
C ARG A 225 -15.05 -12.72 -19.44
N ALA A 226 -15.57 -11.50 -19.29
CA ALA A 226 -16.97 -11.21 -19.52
C ALA A 226 -17.16 -9.96 -20.38
N THR A 227 -18.09 -10.03 -21.35
CA THR A 227 -18.41 -8.92 -22.26
C THR A 227 -19.72 -8.27 -21.90
N PHE A 228 -19.77 -6.94 -22.00
CA PHE A 228 -20.93 -6.12 -21.68
C PHE A 228 -21.24 -5.16 -22.83
N PRO A 229 -22.53 -4.93 -23.13
CA PRO A 229 -22.93 -4.05 -24.23
C PRO A 229 -22.81 -2.56 -23.86
N ASP A 230 -22.77 -2.22 -22.57
CA ASP A 230 -22.80 -0.84 -22.10
C ASP A 230 -22.06 -0.66 -20.76
N LEU A 231 -21.75 0.58 -20.41
CA LEU A 231 -21.03 0.93 -19.17
C LEU A 231 -21.80 0.59 -17.90
N ARG A 232 -23.13 0.71 -17.88
CA ARG A 232 -23.95 0.52 -16.68
C ARG A 232 -24.05 -0.95 -16.31
N SER A 233 -24.16 -1.83 -17.30
CA SER A 233 -24.11 -3.27 -17.06
C SER A 233 -22.74 -3.73 -16.56
N ALA A 234 -21.65 -3.18 -17.11
CA ALA A 234 -20.30 -3.41 -16.60
C ALA A 234 -20.10 -2.87 -15.16
N GLU A 235 -20.56 -1.64 -14.86
CA GLU A 235 -20.51 -1.04 -13.52
C GLU A 235 -21.24 -1.90 -12.48
N ARG A 236 -22.46 -2.38 -12.81
CA ARG A 236 -23.21 -3.30 -11.95
C ARG A 236 -22.44 -4.59 -11.67
N ALA A 237 -21.75 -5.14 -12.66
CA ALA A 237 -20.93 -6.34 -12.47
C ALA A 237 -19.74 -6.07 -11.53
N VAL A 238 -19.04 -4.95 -11.71
CA VAL A 238 -17.94 -4.53 -10.83
C VAL A 238 -18.41 -4.40 -9.38
N GLN A 239 -19.54 -3.74 -9.17
CA GLN A 239 -20.12 -3.57 -7.83
C GLN A 239 -20.54 -4.92 -7.22
N ALA A 240 -21.22 -5.78 -7.98
CA ALA A 240 -21.65 -7.08 -7.49
C ALA A 240 -20.46 -8.00 -7.12
N LEU A 241 -19.43 -8.06 -7.97
CA LEU A 241 -18.20 -8.81 -7.71
C LEU A 241 -17.47 -8.30 -6.46
N ALA A 242 -17.37 -6.99 -6.31
CA ALA A 242 -16.68 -6.37 -5.19
C ALA A 242 -17.32 -6.63 -3.82
N LEU A 243 -18.64 -6.89 -3.81
CA LEU A 243 -19.43 -7.14 -2.61
C LEU A 243 -19.59 -8.64 -2.31
N ASP A 244 -19.14 -9.50 -3.23
CA ASP A 244 -19.36 -10.92 -3.13
C ASP A 244 -18.34 -11.64 -2.23
N SER A 245 -18.83 -12.73 -1.64
CA SER A 245 -18.06 -13.63 -0.78
C SER A 245 -17.02 -14.48 -1.50
N SER A 246 -16.90 -14.40 -2.83
CA SER A 246 -15.81 -15.03 -3.58
C SER A 246 -14.46 -14.34 -3.37
N PHE A 247 -14.47 -13.04 -3.01
CA PHE A 247 -13.31 -12.17 -2.83
C PHE A 247 -12.36 -12.17 -4.04
N PRO A 248 -12.79 -11.58 -5.17
CA PRO A 248 -11.91 -11.36 -6.32
C PRO A 248 -10.58 -10.73 -5.90
N VAL A 249 -9.50 -11.16 -6.54
CA VAL A 249 -8.17 -10.58 -6.36
C VAL A 249 -7.91 -9.42 -7.30
N ALA A 250 -8.60 -9.42 -8.45
CA ALA A 250 -8.58 -8.34 -9.42
C ALA A 250 -9.93 -8.21 -10.11
N ILE A 251 -10.33 -6.99 -10.45
CA ILE A 251 -11.51 -6.68 -11.28
C ILE A 251 -11.08 -5.56 -12.23
N GLU A 252 -10.72 -5.93 -13.45
CA GLU A 252 -10.18 -5.03 -14.47
C GLU A 252 -11.23 -4.75 -15.55
N LEU A 253 -11.25 -3.53 -16.08
CA LEU A 253 -12.11 -3.16 -17.20
C LEU A 253 -11.28 -2.65 -18.38
N MET A 254 -11.63 -3.12 -19.57
CA MET A 254 -11.11 -2.64 -20.86
C MET A 254 -12.29 -2.12 -21.69
N ASP A 255 -12.18 -0.91 -22.22
CA ASP A 255 -13.21 -0.36 -23.11
C ASP A 255 -13.13 -0.96 -24.54
N PRO A 256 -14.18 -0.79 -25.37
CA PRO A 256 -14.18 -1.33 -26.73
C PRO A 256 -12.99 -0.86 -27.58
N ARG A 257 -12.53 0.38 -27.37
CA ARG A 257 -11.39 0.98 -28.08
C ARG A 257 -10.07 0.28 -27.70
N CYS A 258 -9.89 -0.04 -26.42
CA CYS A 258 -8.75 -0.81 -25.90
C CYS A 258 -8.76 -2.25 -26.43
N VAL A 259 -9.92 -2.92 -26.40
CA VAL A 259 -10.06 -4.27 -26.94
C VAL A 259 -9.72 -4.31 -28.43
N ALA A 260 -10.26 -3.37 -29.22
CA ALA A 260 -9.95 -3.25 -30.64
C ALA A 260 -8.45 -3.01 -30.88
N MET A 261 -7.80 -2.15 -30.08
CA MET A 261 -6.36 -1.90 -30.17
C MET A 261 -5.54 -3.17 -29.94
N VAL A 262 -5.86 -3.95 -28.89
CA VAL A 262 -5.16 -5.20 -28.60
C VAL A 262 -5.34 -6.21 -29.74
N GLU A 263 -6.57 -6.41 -30.21
CA GLU A 263 -6.90 -7.40 -31.24
C GLU A 263 -6.44 -7.02 -32.65
N ASN A 264 -6.12 -5.75 -32.90
CA ASN A 264 -5.51 -5.30 -34.16
C ASN A 264 -3.97 -5.32 -34.09
N SER A 265 -3.39 -5.78 -32.98
CA SER A 265 -1.95 -5.90 -32.78
C SER A 265 -1.46 -7.35 -32.91
N PRO A 266 -0.14 -7.59 -33.01
CA PRO A 266 0.42 -8.93 -32.93
C PRO A 266 0.16 -9.65 -31.58
N MET A 267 -0.35 -8.94 -30.56
CA MET A 267 -0.67 -9.48 -29.24
C MET A 267 -2.13 -9.92 -29.09
N ALA A 268 -2.89 -10.03 -30.20
CA ALA A 268 -4.26 -10.51 -30.20
C ALA A 268 -4.39 -11.89 -29.51
N VAL A 269 -5.45 -12.05 -28.72
CA VAL A 269 -5.77 -13.30 -28.01
C VAL A 269 -7.21 -13.75 -28.25
N GLY A 270 -7.91 -13.15 -29.23
CA GLY A 270 -9.29 -13.48 -29.56
C GLY A 270 -10.31 -12.85 -28.60
N LEU A 271 -10.06 -11.61 -28.15
CA LEU A 271 -11.02 -10.83 -27.38
C LEU A 271 -12.22 -10.40 -28.26
N PRO A 272 -13.47 -10.49 -27.78
CA PRO A 272 -14.63 -10.02 -28.53
C PRO A 272 -14.62 -8.50 -28.69
N LYS A 273 -14.58 -8.01 -29.93
CA LYS A 273 -14.60 -6.58 -30.25
C LYS A 273 -15.97 -5.94 -29.94
N ASP A 274 -16.02 -4.61 -29.97
CA ASP A 274 -17.25 -3.81 -29.82
C ASP A 274 -18.02 -4.03 -28.50
N SER A 275 -17.30 -4.40 -27.43
CA SER A 275 -17.88 -4.61 -26.10
C SER A 275 -16.96 -4.11 -24.99
N PHE A 276 -17.55 -3.75 -23.85
CA PHE A 276 -16.79 -3.56 -22.61
C PHE A 276 -16.38 -4.93 -22.08
N LEU A 277 -15.12 -5.07 -21.71
CA LEU A 277 -14.56 -6.34 -21.25
C LEU A 277 -14.18 -6.24 -19.78
N ILE A 278 -14.69 -7.14 -18.95
CA ILE A 278 -14.20 -7.36 -17.60
C ILE A 278 -13.28 -8.57 -17.59
N VAL A 279 -12.09 -8.41 -17.03
CA VAL A 279 -11.20 -9.50 -16.64
C VAL A 279 -11.15 -9.53 -15.12
N THR A 280 -11.62 -10.62 -14.52
CA THR A 280 -11.63 -10.80 -13.06
C THR A 280 -10.96 -12.12 -12.68
N GLU A 281 -10.36 -12.18 -11.50
CA GLU A 281 -9.67 -13.37 -11.01
C GLU A 281 -10.03 -13.65 -9.55
N ILE A 282 -10.16 -14.92 -9.18
CA ILE A 282 -10.15 -15.39 -7.79
C ILE A 282 -8.97 -16.33 -7.60
N ASP A 283 -8.36 -16.32 -6.42
CA ASP A 283 -7.26 -17.19 -6.05
C ASP A 283 -7.41 -17.73 -4.61
N GLY A 284 -6.63 -18.76 -4.28
CA GLY A 284 -6.51 -19.27 -2.92
C GLY A 284 -6.28 -20.79 -2.86
N PRO A 285 -6.69 -21.43 -1.75
CA PRO A 285 -6.71 -22.88 -1.65
C PRO A 285 -7.55 -23.51 -2.75
N ALA A 286 -7.07 -24.60 -3.34
CA ALA A 286 -7.69 -25.18 -4.54
C ALA A 286 -9.18 -25.50 -4.34
N GLU A 287 -9.52 -26.13 -3.21
CA GLU A 287 -10.89 -26.54 -2.90
C GLU A 287 -11.86 -25.36 -2.73
N LEU A 288 -11.41 -24.25 -2.12
CA LEU A 288 -12.22 -23.05 -1.94
C LEU A 288 -12.35 -22.24 -3.23
N ALA A 289 -11.27 -22.13 -4.01
CA ALA A 289 -11.30 -21.48 -5.31
C ALA A 289 -12.27 -22.20 -6.27
N ASP A 290 -12.23 -23.54 -6.32
CA ASP A 290 -13.12 -24.35 -7.15
C ASP A 290 -14.58 -24.25 -6.71
N THR A 291 -14.83 -24.25 -5.39
CA THR A 291 -16.19 -24.09 -4.84
C THR A 291 -16.81 -22.75 -5.21
N ARG A 292 -16.01 -21.68 -5.25
CA ARG A 292 -16.47 -20.31 -5.57
C ARG A 292 -16.57 -20.03 -7.06
N ALA A 293 -15.88 -20.80 -7.89
CA ALA A 293 -15.74 -20.49 -9.29
C ALA A 293 -17.08 -20.34 -10.06
N PRO A 294 -18.11 -21.20 -9.83
CA PRO A 294 -19.40 -21.03 -10.50
C PRO A 294 -20.13 -19.74 -10.11
N ALA A 295 -20.05 -19.32 -8.85
CA ALA A 295 -20.76 -18.14 -8.35
C ALA A 295 -20.28 -16.85 -9.03
N VAL A 296 -18.98 -16.72 -9.30
CA VAL A 296 -18.41 -15.58 -10.04
C VAL A 296 -19.01 -15.47 -11.45
N ALA A 297 -19.12 -16.60 -12.16
CA ALA A 297 -19.72 -16.62 -13.49
C ALA A 297 -21.21 -16.22 -13.46
N GLU A 298 -21.97 -16.70 -12.47
CA GLU A 298 -23.37 -16.32 -12.29
C GLU A 298 -23.54 -14.83 -11.96
N ILE A 299 -22.66 -14.24 -11.14
CA ILE A 299 -22.68 -12.80 -10.86
C ILE A 299 -22.52 -12.00 -12.16
N LEU A 300 -21.56 -12.38 -13.01
CA LEU A 300 -21.33 -11.73 -14.29
C LEU A 300 -22.55 -11.83 -15.22
N ARG A 301 -23.17 -13.01 -15.32
CA ARG A 301 -24.39 -13.23 -16.12
C ARG A 301 -25.57 -12.42 -15.59
N ALA A 302 -25.82 -12.47 -14.27
CA ALA A 302 -26.89 -11.72 -13.62
C ALA A 302 -26.72 -10.20 -13.76
N ALA A 303 -25.47 -9.73 -13.85
CA ALA A 303 -25.16 -8.34 -14.12
C ALA A 303 -25.35 -7.94 -15.60
N GLY A 304 -25.73 -8.86 -16.49
CA GLY A 304 -26.06 -8.57 -17.90
C GLY A 304 -24.93 -8.82 -18.88
N ALA A 305 -23.94 -9.66 -18.54
CA ALA A 305 -22.92 -10.06 -19.49
C ALA A 305 -23.53 -10.80 -20.71
N THR A 306 -23.07 -10.45 -21.91
CA THR A 306 -23.47 -11.12 -23.17
C THR A 306 -22.65 -12.37 -23.47
N GLY A 307 -21.48 -12.51 -22.82
CA GLY A 307 -20.60 -13.66 -22.89
C GLY A 307 -19.79 -13.75 -21.61
N VAL A 308 -19.61 -14.98 -21.09
CA VAL A 308 -18.78 -15.26 -19.90
C VAL A 308 -17.98 -16.52 -20.17
N GLU A 309 -16.66 -16.40 -20.10
CA GLU A 309 -15.70 -17.50 -20.17
C GLU A 309 -14.84 -17.51 -18.92
N SER A 310 -14.43 -18.70 -18.49
CA SER A 310 -13.60 -18.89 -17.29
C SER A 310 -12.60 -20.02 -17.51
N SER A 311 -11.39 -19.86 -16.99
CA SER A 311 -10.33 -20.88 -17.13
C SER A 311 -9.40 -20.89 -15.91
N ASP A 312 -9.04 -22.08 -15.45
CA ASP A 312 -7.94 -22.32 -14.52
C ASP A 312 -6.63 -22.75 -15.24
N ASP A 313 -6.68 -23.03 -16.54
CA ASP A 313 -5.49 -23.30 -17.37
C ASP A 313 -4.53 -22.11 -17.42
N GLU A 314 -3.27 -22.36 -17.04
CA GLU A 314 -2.26 -21.33 -16.86
C GLU A 314 -1.94 -20.57 -18.15
N ALA A 315 -1.91 -21.24 -19.30
CA ALA A 315 -1.59 -20.62 -20.58
C ALA A 315 -2.69 -19.63 -21.00
N THR A 316 -3.95 -20.04 -20.89
CA THR A 316 -5.13 -19.22 -21.17
C THR A 316 -5.16 -17.99 -20.26
N ARG A 317 -4.98 -18.19 -18.95
CA ARG A 317 -4.94 -17.11 -17.96
C ARG A 317 -3.82 -16.11 -18.24
N LYS A 318 -2.60 -16.59 -18.49
CA LYS A 318 -1.46 -15.73 -18.86
C LYS A 318 -1.72 -14.96 -20.15
N GLY A 319 -2.40 -15.56 -21.13
CA GLY A 319 -2.83 -14.89 -22.37
C GLY A 319 -3.73 -13.68 -22.10
N LEU A 320 -4.79 -13.86 -21.29
CA LEU A 320 -5.71 -12.78 -20.91
C LEU A 320 -5.00 -11.66 -20.15
N TRP A 321 -4.17 -12.01 -19.16
CA TRP A 321 -3.41 -11.04 -18.39
C TRP A 321 -2.38 -10.29 -19.24
N LYS A 322 -1.74 -10.97 -20.19
CA LYS A 322 -0.85 -10.34 -21.15
C LYS A 322 -1.61 -9.31 -21.99
N ALA A 323 -2.76 -9.67 -22.54
CA ALA A 323 -3.60 -8.76 -23.32
C ALA A 323 -4.00 -7.50 -22.53
N ARG A 324 -4.34 -7.65 -21.25
CA ARG A 324 -4.62 -6.52 -20.34
C ARG A 324 -3.39 -5.65 -20.06
N LYS A 325 -2.22 -6.24 -19.83
CA LYS A 325 -0.99 -5.53 -19.42
C LYS A 325 -0.26 -4.85 -20.59
N VAL A 326 -0.45 -5.28 -21.84
CA VAL A 326 0.23 -4.68 -23.01
C VAL A 326 -0.36 -3.35 -23.49
N ALA A 327 -1.55 -2.96 -22.99
CA ALA A 327 -2.28 -1.78 -23.49
C ALA A 327 -1.42 -0.50 -23.52
N GLY A 328 -0.63 -0.23 -22.47
CA GLY A 328 0.26 0.92 -22.40
C GLY A 328 1.31 0.96 -23.53
N GLY A 329 1.93 -0.19 -23.81
CA GLY A 329 2.93 -0.30 -24.89
C GLY A 329 2.32 -0.16 -26.28
N LEU A 330 1.08 -0.64 -26.48
CA LEU A 330 0.37 -0.51 -27.74
C LEU A 330 -0.07 0.93 -28.03
N MET A 331 -0.48 1.69 -26.99
CA MET A 331 -0.83 3.11 -27.16
C MET A 331 0.34 3.93 -27.71
N GLY A 332 1.55 3.69 -27.22
CA GLY A 332 2.78 4.32 -27.75
C GLY A 332 3.18 3.89 -29.17
N GLN A 333 2.55 2.86 -29.75
CA GLN A 333 2.74 2.48 -31.15
C GLN A 333 1.75 3.15 -32.10
N ILE A 334 0.57 3.52 -31.61
CA ILE A 334 -0.52 4.09 -32.44
C ILE A 334 -0.63 5.61 -32.31
N SER A 335 0.02 6.22 -31.32
CA SER A 335 -0.01 7.65 -31.08
C SER A 335 1.39 8.20 -30.76
N PRO A 336 1.75 9.40 -31.26
CA PRO A 336 3.02 10.05 -30.91
C PRO A 336 3.15 10.31 -29.41
N ASP A 337 2.07 10.75 -28.78
CA ASP A 337 2.00 11.10 -27.36
C ASP A 337 0.67 10.62 -26.77
N PHE A 338 0.68 10.26 -25.48
CA PHE A 338 -0.55 10.08 -24.73
C PHE A 338 -0.38 10.58 -23.30
N LEU A 339 -1.48 11.04 -22.71
CA LEU A 339 -1.53 11.42 -21.31
C LEU A 339 -2.50 10.49 -20.59
N VAL A 340 -1.95 9.71 -19.65
CA VAL A 340 -2.76 8.92 -18.72
C VAL A 340 -3.18 9.79 -17.54
N GLN A 341 -4.47 9.85 -17.30
CA GLN A 341 -5.01 10.30 -16.02
C GLN A 341 -5.07 9.10 -15.08
N ASP A 342 -4.58 9.24 -13.85
CA ASP A 342 -4.65 8.21 -12.80
C ASP A 342 -5.48 8.80 -11.69
N ALA A 343 -6.68 8.30 -11.45
CA ALA A 343 -7.61 8.88 -10.50
C ALA A 343 -8.44 7.78 -9.86
N VAL A 344 -8.66 7.89 -8.55
CA VAL A 344 -9.48 6.92 -7.82
C VAL A 344 -10.81 7.54 -7.46
N ILE A 345 -11.90 6.85 -7.74
CA ILE A 345 -13.27 7.27 -7.49
C ILE A 345 -14.02 6.23 -6.65
N PRO A 346 -15.11 6.61 -5.97
CA PRO A 346 -16.11 5.65 -5.53
C PRO A 346 -16.64 4.83 -6.71
N ARG A 347 -16.84 3.52 -6.54
CA ARG A 347 -17.31 2.62 -7.61
C ARG A 347 -18.72 2.96 -8.10
N SER A 348 -19.50 3.66 -7.29
CA SER A 348 -20.81 4.19 -7.65
C SER A 348 -20.76 5.28 -8.72
N ALA A 349 -19.59 5.89 -8.97
CA ALA A 349 -19.40 6.95 -9.95
C ALA A 349 -18.73 6.47 -11.25
N LEU A 350 -18.49 5.16 -11.42
CA LEU A 350 -17.65 4.63 -12.50
C LEU A 350 -18.18 4.99 -13.88
N ALA A 351 -19.45 4.67 -14.16
CA ALA A 351 -20.01 4.91 -15.48
C ALA A 351 -20.18 6.41 -15.77
N ASP A 352 -20.51 7.22 -14.76
CA ASP A 352 -20.67 8.68 -14.90
C ASP A 352 -19.35 9.37 -15.26
N ILE A 353 -18.28 9.04 -14.55
CA ILE A 353 -16.96 9.64 -14.78
C ILE A 353 -16.38 9.18 -16.12
N LEU A 354 -16.58 7.91 -16.47
CA LEU A 354 -16.09 7.38 -17.73
C LEU A 354 -16.88 7.92 -18.94
N GLN A 355 -18.19 8.17 -18.78
CA GLN A 355 -18.97 8.86 -19.81
C GLN A 355 -18.47 10.29 -20.02
N LEU A 356 -18.17 11.03 -18.95
CA LEU A 356 -17.56 12.36 -19.05
C LEU A 356 -16.24 12.33 -19.83
N VAL A 357 -15.40 11.32 -19.60
CA VAL A 357 -14.14 11.14 -20.36
C VAL A 357 -14.43 11.04 -21.85
N TYR A 358 -15.43 10.25 -22.27
CA TYR A 358 -15.78 10.12 -23.68
C TYR A 358 -16.31 11.43 -24.26
N ASP A 359 -17.25 12.08 -23.56
CA ASP A 359 -17.87 13.33 -24.02
C ASP A 359 -16.81 14.44 -24.21
N GLU A 360 -15.87 14.55 -23.27
CA GLU A 360 -14.77 15.53 -23.31
C GLU A 360 -13.75 15.22 -24.42
N ALA A 361 -13.42 13.94 -24.60
CA ALA A 361 -12.52 13.48 -25.65
C ALA A 361 -13.10 13.77 -27.04
N ASP A 362 -14.36 13.39 -27.26
CA ASP A 362 -15.08 13.56 -28.52
C ASP A 362 -15.28 15.05 -28.82
N ALA A 363 -15.65 15.88 -27.83
CA ALA A 363 -15.78 17.33 -27.98
C ALA A 363 -14.45 18.02 -28.37
N ALA A 364 -13.31 17.51 -27.87
CA ALA A 364 -11.98 18.04 -28.20
C ALA A 364 -11.40 17.50 -29.52
N GLY A 365 -12.03 16.46 -30.09
CA GLY A 365 -11.54 15.72 -31.25
C GLY A 365 -10.28 14.91 -30.96
N LEU A 366 -10.16 14.37 -29.75
CA LEU A 366 -9.01 13.58 -29.29
C LEU A 366 -9.45 12.13 -29.00
N PRO A 367 -8.75 11.10 -29.49
CA PRO A 367 -9.05 9.73 -29.11
C PRO A 367 -8.78 9.49 -27.62
N ALA A 368 -9.67 8.72 -26.99
CA ALA A 368 -9.48 8.22 -25.63
C ALA A 368 -9.57 6.70 -25.58
N VAL A 369 -8.67 6.06 -24.84
CA VAL A 369 -8.62 4.61 -24.59
C VAL A 369 -8.59 4.35 -23.09
N ASN A 370 -9.43 3.46 -22.59
CA ASN A 370 -9.56 3.19 -21.15
C ASN A 370 -9.24 1.74 -20.80
N VAL A 371 -8.37 1.56 -19.80
CA VAL A 371 -7.94 0.26 -19.32
C VAL A 371 -7.50 0.37 -17.85
N PHE A 372 -8.28 -0.16 -16.90
CA PHE A 372 -8.12 0.29 -15.51
C PHE A 372 -8.60 -0.71 -14.45
N HIS A 373 -8.27 -0.41 -13.19
CA HIS A 373 -8.55 -1.24 -12.01
C HIS A 373 -9.94 -0.91 -11.45
N ALA A 374 -10.98 -1.40 -12.12
CA ALA A 374 -12.37 -1.11 -11.79
C ALA A 374 -12.76 -1.52 -10.35
N GLY A 375 -12.18 -2.60 -9.82
CA GLY A 375 -12.46 -3.09 -8.47
C GLY A 375 -12.11 -2.10 -7.35
N ASP A 376 -11.07 -1.29 -7.54
CA ASP A 376 -10.67 -0.25 -6.60
C ASP A 376 -11.18 1.14 -6.99
N GLY A 377 -11.92 1.24 -8.10
CA GLY A 377 -12.30 2.52 -8.70
C GLY A 377 -11.10 3.34 -9.21
N ASN A 378 -9.94 2.74 -9.44
CA ASN A 378 -8.78 3.44 -10.00
C ASN A 378 -8.89 3.46 -11.53
N LEU A 379 -9.22 4.62 -12.09
CA LEU A 379 -9.43 4.87 -13.51
C LEU A 379 -8.14 5.31 -14.19
N HIS A 380 -7.91 4.78 -15.40
CA HIS A 380 -6.82 5.19 -16.29
C HIS A 380 -7.31 5.69 -17.66
N PRO A 381 -7.93 6.88 -17.77
CA PRO A 381 -8.21 7.49 -19.06
C PRO A 381 -6.92 7.88 -19.79
N ASN A 382 -6.74 7.38 -21.01
CA ASN A 382 -5.58 7.71 -21.85
C ASN A 382 -6.03 8.58 -23.03
N PHE A 383 -5.66 9.85 -23.03
CA PHE A 383 -5.91 10.75 -24.15
C PHE A 383 -4.74 10.67 -25.13
N LEU A 384 -5.01 10.30 -26.38
CA LEU A 384 -4.02 10.19 -27.46
C LEU A 384 -3.92 11.53 -28.20
N PHE A 385 -2.72 12.04 -28.42
CA PHE A 385 -2.51 13.34 -29.06
C PHE A 385 -1.16 13.45 -29.76
N ASP A 386 -0.92 14.58 -30.45
CA ASP A 386 0.38 14.92 -31.01
C ASP A 386 0.85 16.23 -30.39
N SER A 387 1.89 16.17 -29.55
CA SER A 387 2.46 17.36 -28.89
C SER A 387 3.03 18.38 -29.88
N LYS A 388 3.30 17.98 -31.13
CA LYS A 388 3.78 18.87 -32.20
C LYS A 388 2.65 19.61 -32.90
N LYS A 389 1.39 19.19 -32.72
CA LYS A 389 0.23 19.87 -33.27
C LYS A 389 -0.20 21.00 -32.34
N PRO A 390 -0.21 22.27 -32.81
CA PRO A 390 -0.57 23.40 -31.96
C PRO A 390 -1.95 23.24 -31.32
N GLY A 391 -2.01 23.42 -30.00
CA GLY A 391 -3.24 23.39 -29.21
C GLY A 391 -3.63 22.03 -28.64
N ASP A 392 -3.13 20.90 -29.17
CA ASP A 392 -3.52 19.58 -28.67
C ASP A 392 -3.09 19.36 -27.20
N VAL A 393 -1.87 19.78 -26.82
CA VAL A 393 -1.41 19.76 -25.42
C VAL A 393 -2.35 20.55 -24.50
N HIS A 394 -2.75 21.75 -24.92
CA HIS A 394 -3.62 22.62 -24.13
C HIS A 394 -5.00 21.99 -23.90
N LYS A 395 -5.59 21.40 -24.96
CA LYS A 395 -6.86 20.66 -24.85
C LYS A 395 -6.78 19.52 -23.85
N VAL A 396 -5.73 18.70 -23.94
CA VAL A 396 -5.51 17.57 -23.03
C VAL A 396 -5.35 18.04 -21.58
N GLU A 397 -4.58 19.10 -21.34
CA GLU A 397 -4.42 19.68 -19.99
C GLU A 397 -5.72 20.26 -19.43
N GLU A 398 -6.56 20.89 -20.26
CA GLU A 398 -7.87 21.40 -19.86
C GLU A 398 -8.86 20.29 -19.50
N ILE A 399 -8.95 19.26 -20.35
CA ILE A 399 -9.78 18.07 -20.09
C ILE A 399 -9.34 17.42 -18.78
N SER A 400 -8.02 17.27 -18.59
CA SER A 400 -7.44 16.65 -17.39
C SER A 400 -7.83 17.43 -16.13
N LYS A 401 -7.73 18.78 -16.14
CA LYS A 401 -8.16 19.62 -15.01
C LYS A 401 -9.65 19.48 -14.70
N ARG A 402 -10.51 19.48 -15.73
CA ARG A 402 -11.97 19.29 -15.55
C ARG A 402 -12.28 17.90 -14.99
N LEU A 403 -11.64 16.87 -15.51
CA LEU A 403 -11.77 15.49 -15.03
C LEU A 403 -11.33 15.37 -13.56
N MET A 404 -10.14 15.87 -13.21
CA MET A 404 -9.64 15.84 -11.82
C MET A 404 -10.59 16.57 -10.86
N LYS A 405 -11.14 17.73 -11.28
CA LYS A 405 -12.16 18.43 -10.50
C LYS A 405 -13.39 17.55 -10.28
N ARG A 406 -13.92 16.91 -11.33
CA ARG A 406 -15.10 16.05 -11.22
C ARG A 406 -14.84 14.82 -10.34
N VAL A 407 -13.67 14.20 -10.45
CA VAL A 407 -13.22 13.08 -9.58
C VAL A 407 -13.27 13.50 -8.11
N ILE A 408 -12.71 14.65 -7.80
CA ILE A 408 -12.68 15.20 -6.44
C ILE A 408 -14.10 15.51 -5.95
N ASP A 409 -14.94 16.12 -6.78
CA ASP A 409 -16.34 16.43 -6.46
C ASP A 409 -17.16 15.14 -6.22
N ALA A 410 -16.78 14.02 -6.85
CA ALA A 410 -17.39 12.71 -6.63
C ALA A 410 -16.87 11.98 -5.38
N GLY A 411 -15.94 12.58 -4.60
CA GLY A 411 -15.34 11.96 -3.42
C GLY A 411 -14.10 11.11 -3.69
N GLY A 412 -13.51 11.24 -4.89
CA GLY A 412 -12.27 10.59 -5.30
C GLY A 412 -10.99 11.34 -4.91
N THR A 413 -9.85 10.88 -5.42
CA THR A 413 -8.53 11.50 -5.22
C THR A 413 -7.70 11.52 -6.52
N LEU A 414 -6.65 12.34 -6.53
CA LEU A 414 -5.85 12.69 -7.72
C LEU A 414 -4.97 11.59 -8.28
N SER A 415 -4.65 10.55 -7.51
CA SER A 415 -3.79 9.46 -7.97
C SER A 415 -3.94 8.25 -7.06
N GLY A 416 -4.03 7.07 -7.69
CA GLY A 416 -4.12 5.79 -6.99
C GLY A 416 -2.80 5.02 -6.94
N GLU A 417 -1.91 5.22 -7.91
CA GLU A 417 -0.67 4.44 -8.02
C GLU A 417 0.48 5.10 -8.79
N HIS A 418 0.23 6.11 -9.64
CA HIS A 418 1.29 6.75 -10.44
C HIS A 418 2.04 7.87 -9.70
N GLY A 419 1.51 8.31 -8.56
CA GLY A 419 2.01 9.48 -7.84
C GLY A 419 1.60 10.80 -8.50
N ILE A 420 2.02 11.90 -7.88
CA ILE A 420 1.72 13.27 -8.32
C ILE A 420 2.79 13.75 -9.30
N GLY A 421 4.06 13.41 -9.05
CA GLY A 421 5.21 13.84 -9.82
C GLY A 421 5.24 15.35 -10.00
N ASN A 422 5.58 15.83 -11.19
CA ASN A 422 5.41 17.23 -11.57
C ASN A 422 4.11 17.47 -12.38
N ASP A 423 3.49 16.40 -12.88
CA ASP A 423 2.28 16.41 -13.70
C ASP A 423 1.07 16.98 -12.95
N LYS A 424 0.75 16.44 -11.77
CA LYS A 424 -0.51 16.74 -11.05
C LYS A 424 -0.37 17.80 -9.96
N THR A 425 0.80 18.44 -9.85
CA THR A 425 1.12 19.38 -8.75
C THR A 425 0.16 20.57 -8.68
N CYS A 426 -0.34 21.04 -9.84
CA CYS A 426 -1.33 22.12 -9.92
C CYS A 426 -2.69 21.76 -9.32
N CYS A 427 -2.97 20.48 -9.16
CA CYS A 427 -4.23 19.98 -8.65
C CYS A 427 -4.24 19.78 -7.13
N MET A 428 -3.09 19.81 -6.46
CA MET A 428 -2.97 19.57 -5.01
C MET A 428 -3.84 20.49 -4.13
N PRO A 429 -3.99 21.80 -4.43
CA PRO A 429 -4.91 22.67 -3.68
C PRO A 429 -6.38 22.29 -3.82
N MET A 430 -6.74 21.46 -4.80
CA MET A 430 -8.09 20.90 -4.92
C MET A 430 -8.33 19.73 -3.96
N VAL A 431 -7.32 19.18 -3.30
CA VAL A 431 -7.47 18.04 -2.35
C VAL A 431 -7.27 18.49 -0.91
N PHE A 432 -6.29 19.35 -0.66
CA PHE A 432 -5.89 19.75 0.68
C PHE A 432 -6.42 21.14 1.04
N SER A 433 -6.93 21.28 2.27
CA SER A 433 -7.15 22.59 2.88
C SER A 433 -5.82 23.31 3.11
N GLY A 434 -5.85 24.62 3.39
CA GLY A 434 -4.63 25.39 3.67
C GLY A 434 -3.79 24.81 4.81
N ALA A 435 -4.43 24.41 5.93
CA ALA A 435 -3.74 23.77 7.06
C ALA A 435 -3.17 22.40 6.70
N ALA A 436 -3.93 21.56 5.99
CA ALA A 436 -3.43 20.25 5.55
C ALA A 436 -2.24 20.38 4.58
N LEU A 437 -2.31 21.34 3.65
CA LEU A 437 -1.24 21.63 2.70
C LEU A 437 0.03 22.12 3.39
N ARG A 438 -0.10 22.95 4.43
CA ARG A 438 1.02 23.40 5.29
C ARG A 438 1.74 22.20 5.92
N LEU A 439 1.00 21.26 6.52
CA LEU A 439 1.60 20.07 7.15
C LEU A 439 2.24 19.14 6.11
N GLN A 440 1.62 18.95 4.95
CA GLN A 440 2.20 18.21 3.84
C GLN A 440 3.55 18.83 3.39
N LEU A 441 3.64 20.17 3.34
CA LEU A 441 4.87 20.89 3.02
C LEU A 441 5.89 20.94 4.17
N ALA A 442 5.49 20.66 5.41
CA ALA A 442 6.42 20.56 6.54
C ALA A 442 7.30 19.32 6.46
N ILE A 443 6.78 18.20 5.96
CA ILE A 443 7.48 16.91 5.86
C ILE A 443 8.80 17.01 5.08
N PRO A 444 8.85 17.52 3.83
CA PRO A 444 10.11 17.63 3.11
C PRO A 444 11.09 18.61 3.77
N LYS A 445 10.64 19.55 4.60
CA LYS A 445 11.54 20.47 5.31
C LYS A 445 12.40 19.76 6.36
N ILE A 446 12.01 18.55 6.80
CA ILE A 446 12.77 17.75 7.77
C ILE A 446 14.05 17.19 7.15
N PHE A 447 13.96 16.67 5.92
CA PHE A 447 15.07 15.96 5.26
C PHE A 447 15.69 16.74 4.08
N ASN A 448 14.99 17.76 3.59
CA ASN A 448 15.25 18.43 2.31
C ASN A 448 14.74 19.88 2.31
N ALA A 449 15.15 20.66 3.31
CA ALA A 449 14.71 22.04 3.55
C ALA A 449 14.89 22.99 2.34
N GLU A 450 15.98 22.82 1.59
CA GLU A 450 16.29 23.63 0.39
C GLU A 450 15.73 23.03 -0.91
N HIS A 451 14.89 22.00 -0.81
CA HIS A 451 14.25 21.30 -1.95
C HIS A 451 15.25 20.84 -3.03
N ARG A 452 16.44 20.42 -2.61
CA ARG A 452 17.52 19.92 -3.49
C ARG A 452 17.25 18.51 -3.99
N LEU A 453 16.61 17.66 -3.19
CA LEU A 453 16.18 16.32 -3.63
C LEU A 453 14.85 16.40 -4.38
N ASN A 454 14.88 15.94 -5.62
CA ASN A 454 13.77 15.85 -6.55
C ASN A 454 12.83 17.09 -6.53
N PRO A 455 13.34 18.27 -6.93
CA PRO A 455 12.55 19.50 -6.92
C PRO A 455 11.39 19.45 -7.92
N LEU A 456 10.32 20.20 -7.61
CA LEU A 456 9.04 20.32 -8.32
C LEU A 456 8.14 19.09 -8.26
N LYS A 457 8.47 18.08 -7.44
CA LYS A 457 7.67 16.85 -7.32
C LYS A 457 6.76 16.92 -6.11
N VAL A 458 5.60 16.29 -6.20
CA VAL A 458 4.50 16.30 -5.21
C VAL A 458 3.85 17.68 -5.06
N PHE A 459 4.64 18.75 -4.92
CA PHE A 459 4.17 20.13 -4.82
C PHE A 459 4.97 21.06 -5.72
N ALA A 460 4.26 21.93 -6.45
CA ALA A 460 4.87 22.91 -7.37
C ALA A 460 5.75 23.96 -6.66
N SER A 461 5.51 24.19 -5.37
CA SER A 461 6.26 25.11 -4.51
C SER A 461 7.62 24.56 -4.06
N ARG A 462 7.88 23.24 -4.22
CA ARG A 462 9.18 22.62 -3.89
C ARG A 462 10.24 22.96 -4.92
N ARG A 463 10.57 24.25 -5.06
CA ARG A 463 11.54 24.76 -6.05
C ARG A 463 12.94 24.79 -5.47
N PHE A 464 13.90 24.27 -6.21
CA PHE A 464 15.32 24.49 -5.93
C PHE A 464 15.73 25.91 -6.33
N GLY A 465 16.49 26.60 -5.46
CA GLY A 465 17.09 27.92 -5.75
C GLY A 465 16.15 29.12 -5.67
N GLY A 466 14.90 28.95 -5.25
CA GLY A 466 13.95 30.02 -5.02
C GLY A 466 13.03 29.70 -3.85
N GLY A 467 12.71 30.72 -3.04
CA GLY A 467 11.61 30.62 -2.08
C GLY A 467 10.31 30.61 -2.87
N GLY A 468 9.81 29.42 -3.21
CA GLY A 468 8.51 29.30 -3.85
C GLY A 468 7.49 30.06 -3.00
N GLU A 469 6.67 30.92 -3.63
CA GLU A 469 5.48 31.42 -2.96
C GLU A 469 4.75 30.21 -2.38
N GLU A 470 4.43 30.26 -1.08
CA GLU A 470 3.48 29.30 -0.53
C GLU A 470 2.25 29.37 -1.44
N PRO A 471 1.77 28.22 -1.96
CA PRO A 471 0.63 28.23 -2.86
C PRO A 471 -0.47 29.06 -2.22
N ALA A 472 -1.06 29.99 -3.00
CA ALA A 472 -2.13 30.85 -2.50
C ALA A 472 -3.12 29.98 -1.72
N ALA A 473 -3.29 30.29 -0.43
CA ALA A 473 -4.05 29.43 0.47
C ALA A 473 -5.42 29.18 -0.18
N PRO A 474 -5.79 27.92 -0.45
CA PRO A 474 -7.13 27.65 -0.92
C PRO A 474 -8.12 28.24 0.09
N PRO A 475 -9.34 28.61 -0.34
CA PRO A 475 -10.37 29.05 0.59
C PRO A 475 -10.49 28.03 1.73
N PRO A 476 -10.88 28.47 2.95
CA PRO A 476 -10.88 27.65 4.17
C PRO A 476 -11.99 26.60 4.18
N ASP A 477 -12.21 25.89 3.07
CA ASP A 477 -12.98 24.67 3.04
C ASP A 477 -12.10 23.57 3.67
N PRO A 478 -12.41 23.13 4.89
CA PRO A 478 -11.60 22.14 5.57
C PRO A 478 -11.75 20.75 4.93
N ARG A 479 -12.69 20.57 3.98
CA ARG A 479 -13.02 19.33 3.26
C ARG A 479 -13.11 18.11 4.17
N LEU A 480 -13.59 18.31 5.39
CA LEU A 480 -13.66 17.27 6.40
C LEU A 480 -14.62 16.17 5.96
N PHE A 481 -14.37 14.96 6.46
CA PHE A 481 -15.31 13.88 6.29
C PHE A 481 -16.57 14.16 7.12
N SER A 482 -17.72 14.24 6.47
CA SER A 482 -19.01 14.03 7.13
C SER A 482 -19.18 12.56 7.50
N ARG A 483 -20.01 12.24 8.49
CA ARG A 483 -20.39 10.84 8.77
C ARG A 483 -21.17 10.27 7.59
N TYR A 484 -20.87 9.03 7.19
CA TYR A 484 -21.57 8.33 6.11
C TYR A 484 -21.37 6.81 6.19
N PHE A 485 -22.19 6.09 5.44
CA PHE A 485 -22.03 4.67 5.14
C PHE A 485 -22.29 4.45 3.65
N ASP A 486 -21.30 3.93 2.94
CA ASP A 486 -21.36 3.60 1.53
C ASP A 486 -21.38 2.07 1.36
N ALA A 487 -22.54 1.54 0.99
CA ALA A 487 -22.76 0.11 0.80
C ALA A 487 -22.16 -0.42 -0.52
N VAL A 488 -21.84 0.47 -1.47
CA VAL A 488 -21.24 0.10 -2.76
C VAL A 488 -19.74 -0.05 -2.60
N ASP A 489 -19.10 0.91 -1.94
CA ASP A 489 -17.66 0.91 -1.70
C ASP A 489 -17.25 0.14 -0.43
N GLY A 490 -18.21 -0.13 0.45
CA GLY A 490 -17.94 -0.76 1.73
C GLY A 490 -17.08 0.14 2.60
N THR A 491 -17.38 1.44 2.62
CA THR A 491 -16.66 2.44 3.41
C THR A 491 -17.61 3.21 4.32
N ALA A 492 -17.10 3.68 5.46
CA ALA A 492 -17.89 4.49 6.38
C ALA A 492 -17.02 5.52 7.06
N CYS A 493 -17.55 6.73 7.28
CA CYS A 493 -16.95 7.69 8.20
C CYS A 493 -17.69 7.63 9.54
N VAL A 494 -16.97 7.25 10.58
CA VAL A 494 -17.50 7.01 11.93
C VAL A 494 -16.70 7.81 12.96
N PRO A 495 -17.31 8.19 14.10
CA PRO A 495 -16.58 8.81 15.20
C PRO A 495 -15.42 7.93 15.65
N ALA A 496 -14.28 8.54 15.99
CA ALA A 496 -13.15 7.78 16.54
C ALA A 496 -13.53 7.06 17.85
N GLY A 497 -14.50 7.61 18.58
CA GLY A 497 -15.07 7.02 19.80
C GLY A 497 -16.16 5.95 19.58
N ILE A 498 -16.47 5.55 18.36
CA ILE A 498 -17.53 4.55 18.10
C ILE A 498 -17.24 3.24 18.82
N THR A 499 -18.27 2.65 19.43
CA THR A 499 -18.17 1.34 20.08
C THR A 499 -18.34 0.20 19.07
N PRO A 500 -17.84 -1.01 19.39
CA PRO A 500 -18.06 -2.20 18.57
C PRO A 500 -19.53 -2.49 18.25
N ALA A 501 -20.43 -2.31 19.23
CA ALA A 501 -21.85 -2.56 19.08
C ALA A 501 -22.51 -1.57 18.10
N GLU A 502 -22.18 -0.28 18.21
CA GLU A 502 -22.67 0.75 17.29
C GLU A 502 -22.16 0.51 15.86
N LEU A 503 -20.89 0.15 15.73
CA LEU A 503 -20.29 -0.15 14.42
C LEU A 503 -20.93 -1.38 13.77
N ALA A 504 -21.18 -2.45 14.55
CA ALA A 504 -21.90 -3.62 14.06
C ALA A 504 -23.34 -3.26 13.66
N GLY A 505 -24.03 -2.44 14.44
CA GLY A 505 -25.38 -1.95 14.13
C GLY A 505 -25.44 -1.14 12.82
N LEU A 506 -24.40 -0.36 12.52
CA LEU A 506 -24.27 0.37 11.26
C LEU A 506 -24.08 -0.57 10.05
N ALA A 507 -23.23 -1.58 10.18
CA ALA A 507 -22.78 -2.40 9.05
C ALA A 507 -23.69 -3.62 8.76
N ALA A 508 -24.33 -4.19 9.78
CA ALA A 508 -25.10 -5.43 9.66
C ALA A 508 -26.27 -5.38 8.64
N PRO A 509 -27.06 -4.29 8.52
CA PRO A 509 -28.18 -4.25 7.58
C PRO A 509 -27.79 -4.45 6.11
N ALA A 510 -26.57 -4.03 5.75
CA ALA A 510 -26.01 -4.18 4.42
C ALA A 510 -25.07 -5.39 4.30
N ARG A 511 -25.10 -6.30 5.28
CA ARG A 511 -24.22 -7.48 5.37
C ARG A 511 -22.75 -7.11 5.30
N PHE A 512 -22.35 -6.04 5.97
CA PHE A 512 -20.94 -5.69 6.17
C PHE A 512 -20.51 -5.95 7.60
N ARG A 513 -19.19 -6.07 7.78
CA ARG A 513 -18.52 -6.11 9.07
C ARG A 513 -17.22 -5.31 9.00
N PHE A 514 -16.79 -4.79 10.14
CA PHE A 514 -15.41 -4.38 10.28
C PHE A 514 -14.56 -5.63 10.56
N PRO A 515 -13.41 -5.83 9.89
CA PRO A 515 -12.72 -7.11 9.80
C PRO A 515 -12.49 -7.81 11.15
N LEU A 516 -11.93 -7.12 12.14
CA LEU A 516 -11.78 -7.68 13.49
C LEU A 516 -11.54 -6.56 14.50
N LEU A 517 -12.30 -6.60 15.58
CA LEU A 517 -12.09 -5.76 16.75
C LEU A 517 -11.43 -6.63 17.83
N VAL A 518 -10.58 -6.02 18.65
CA VAL A 518 -9.85 -6.72 19.73
C VAL A 518 -10.59 -6.65 21.07
N ASP A 519 -11.60 -5.79 21.15
CA ASP A 519 -12.39 -5.51 22.36
C ASP A 519 -13.88 -5.36 21.99
N ASP A 520 -14.77 -5.67 22.93
CA ASP A 520 -16.23 -5.54 22.76
C ASP A 520 -16.78 -4.20 23.23
N PHE A 521 -16.02 -3.46 24.05
CA PHE A 521 -16.50 -2.26 24.72
C PHE A 521 -15.61 -1.04 24.43
N ALA A 522 -14.30 -1.24 24.32
CA ALA A 522 -13.37 -0.13 24.11
C ALA A 522 -13.68 0.60 22.79
N PRO A 523 -13.63 1.95 22.78
CA PRO A 523 -13.85 2.72 21.56
C PRO A 523 -12.79 2.40 20.50
N LEU A 524 -13.14 2.57 19.23
CA LEU A 524 -12.25 2.26 18.10
C LEU A 524 -10.88 2.96 18.23
N SER A 525 -10.83 4.21 18.68
CA SER A 525 -9.58 4.95 18.93
C SER A 525 -8.67 4.27 19.95
N ALA A 526 -9.22 3.71 21.03
CA ALA A 526 -8.45 2.98 22.04
C ALA A 526 -7.95 1.63 21.49
N GLN A 527 -8.75 0.96 20.67
CA GLN A 527 -8.34 -0.27 20.00
C GLN A 527 -7.19 0.00 19.00
N VAL A 528 -7.28 1.07 18.20
CA VAL A 528 -6.20 1.51 17.29
C VAL A 528 -4.93 1.85 18.05
N ALA A 529 -5.03 2.63 19.14
CA ALA A 529 -3.88 3.06 19.93
C ALA A 529 -3.17 1.91 20.67
N SER A 530 -3.91 0.87 21.08
CA SER A 530 -3.34 -0.28 21.81
C SER A 530 -2.72 -1.32 20.89
N THR A 531 -3.23 -1.44 19.66
CA THR A 531 -2.78 -2.44 18.69
C THR A 531 -1.65 -1.92 17.82
N THR A 532 -1.73 -0.68 17.30
CA THR A 532 -0.81 -0.04 16.34
C THR A 532 -0.29 -0.96 15.21
N HIS A 533 0.72 -1.78 15.49
CA HIS A 533 1.36 -2.76 14.59
C HIS A 533 0.71 -4.16 14.62
N ALA A 534 -0.25 -4.36 15.51
CA ALA A 534 -0.93 -5.61 15.71
C ALA A 534 -2.06 -5.80 14.70
N PRO A 535 -2.12 -6.97 14.03
CA PRO A 535 -3.12 -7.19 13.03
C PRO A 535 -4.52 -7.22 13.64
N ALA A 536 -5.48 -6.71 12.88
CA ALA A 536 -6.87 -7.07 13.08
C ALA A 536 -7.11 -8.45 12.45
N SER A 537 -6.45 -8.77 11.34
CA SER A 537 -6.76 -10.00 10.63
C SER A 537 -5.58 -10.60 9.87
N SER A 538 -5.48 -11.93 9.88
CA SER A 538 -4.57 -12.65 8.97
C SER A 538 -4.93 -12.40 7.51
N ARG A 539 -6.23 -12.29 7.22
CA ARG A 539 -6.80 -12.10 5.89
C ARG A 539 -6.80 -10.65 5.37
N PHE A 540 -7.02 -9.67 6.26
CA PHE A 540 -7.20 -8.27 5.84
C PHE A 540 -6.14 -7.31 6.41
N GLY A 541 -5.05 -7.85 6.96
CA GLY A 541 -3.93 -7.07 7.49
C GLY A 541 -4.25 -6.36 8.80
N ALA A 542 -3.53 -5.27 9.07
CA ALA A 542 -3.65 -4.58 10.34
C ALA A 542 -4.92 -3.76 10.48
N LEU A 543 -5.31 -3.50 11.73
CA LEU A 543 -6.46 -2.65 12.04
C LEU A 543 -6.32 -1.30 11.35
N CYS A 544 -5.11 -0.73 11.41
CA CYS A 544 -4.75 0.53 10.77
C CYS A 544 -4.75 0.47 9.23
N ASP A 545 -4.53 -0.69 8.60
CA ASP A 545 -4.62 -0.85 7.13
C ASP A 545 -6.08 -0.79 6.62
N ASN A 546 -7.05 -0.95 7.53
CA ASN A 546 -8.47 -0.81 7.23
C ASN A 546 -9.02 0.59 7.61
N ILE A 547 -8.14 1.53 7.96
CA ILE A 547 -8.43 2.96 8.11
C ILE A 547 -7.81 3.67 6.91
N ILE A 548 -8.63 4.27 6.05
CA ILE A 548 -8.21 4.88 4.78
C ILE A 548 -8.26 6.41 4.80
N GLY A 549 -8.87 6.97 5.84
CA GLY A 549 -8.98 8.41 6.06
C GLY A 549 -9.30 8.72 7.53
N MET A 550 -9.11 9.96 7.94
CA MET A 550 -9.53 10.47 9.24
C MET A 550 -9.73 11.98 9.21
N ASN A 551 -10.63 12.46 10.08
CA ASN A 551 -10.57 13.83 10.56
C ASN A 551 -9.65 13.84 11.78
N TRP A 552 -8.67 14.73 11.78
CA TRP A 552 -7.64 14.81 12.81
C TRP A 552 -7.65 16.18 13.48
N ARG A 553 -7.84 16.19 14.80
CA ARG A 553 -7.84 17.41 15.61
C ARG A 553 -6.42 17.73 16.03
N LEU A 554 -5.92 18.88 15.58
CA LEU A 554 -4.61 19.42 15.91
C LEU A 554 -4.56 19.89 17.38
N PRO A 555 -3.36 20.05 17.97
CA PRO A 555 -3.19 20.64 19.30
C PRO A 555 -3.84 22.02 19.47
N THR A 556 -3.98 22.78 18.39
CA THR A 556 -4.67 24.09 18.36
C THR A 556 -6.19 23.99 18.48
N GLY A 557 -6.77 22.79 18.33
CA GLY A 557 -8.20 22.54 18.24
C GLY A 557 -8.77 22.58 16.82
N GLU A 558 -8.02 23.08 15.82
CA GLU A 558 -8.40 23.01 14.41
C GLU A 558 -8.44 21.55 13.95
N THR A 559 -9.40 21.20 13.08
CA THR A 559 -9.50 19.84 12.50
C THR A 559 -9.11 19.86 11.04
N ILE A 560 -8.28 18.91 10.63
CA ILE A 560 -7.86 18.71 9.25
C ILE A 560 -8.27 17.32 8.76
N ARG A 561 -8.29 17.16 7.43
CA ARG A 561 -8.41 15.86 6.80
C ARG A 561 -7.04 15.23 6.55
N ALA A 562 -6.88 13.95 6.91
CA ALA A 562 -5.76 13.10 6.49
C ALA A 562 -6.28 11.82 5.83
N GLY A 563 -5.66 11.39 4.72
CA GLY A 563 -6.15 10.27 3.91
C GLY A 563 -7.38 10.63 3.07
N GLU A 564 -8.12 9.62 2.60
CA GLU A 564 -9.19 9.77 1.60
C GLU A 564 -10.42 8.88 1.92
N ARG A 565 -11.47 8.97 1.09
CA ARG A 565 -12.64 8.05 1.16
C ARG A 565 -12.47 6.76 0.35
N VAL A 566 -11.44 6.71 -0.47
CA VAL A 566 -11.18 5.62 -1.43
C VAL A 566 -10.01 4.75 -0.95
N ALA A 567 -10.01 3.47 -1.34
CA ALA A 567 -9.08 2.47 -0.80
C ALA A 567 -7.62 2.62 -1.29
N LYS A 568 -7.41 3.34 -2.40
CA LYS A 568 -6.09 3.62 -2.98
C LYS A 568 -5.87 5.13 -3.05
N SER A 569 -4.71 5.59 -2.60
CA SER A 569 -4.27 6.96 -2.78
C SER A 569 -2.74 7.04 -2.70
N THR A 570 -2.16 7.81 -3.61
CA THR A 570 -0.77 8.26 -3.59
C THR A 570 -0.68 9.78 -3.62
N THR A 571 -1.76 10.45 -3.22
CA THR A 571 -1.86 11.91 -3.23
C THR A 571 -1.18 12.50 -2.00
N GLY A 572 -0.01 13.13 -2.21
CA GLY A 572 0.78 13.73 -1.13
C GLY A 572 1.54 12.69 -0.30
N TYR A 573 2.12 13.14 0.82
CA TYR A 573 2.76 12.25 1.79
C TYR A 573 1.72 11.58 2.68
N ASP A 574 2.01 10.35 3.10
CA ASP A 574 1.10 9.51 3.89
C ASP A 574 1.08 9.91 5.39
N LEU A 575 0.55 11.10 5.66
CA LEU A 575 0.30 11.59 7.00
C LEU A 575 -0.68 10.70 7.77
N LEU A 576 -1.63 10.07 7.07
CA LEU A 576 -2.59 9.16 7.68
C LEU A 576 -1.88 8.02 8.41
N ARG A 577 -1.07 7.24 7.68
CA ARG A 577 -0.36 6.09 8.28
C ARG A 577 0.69 6.56 9.29
N PHE A 578 1.34 7.70 9.07
CA PHE A 578 2.27 8.26 10.05
C PHE A 578 1.60 8.56 11.39
N LEU A 579 0.45 9.25 11.39
CA LEU A 579 -0.28 9.65 12.60
C LEU A 579 -0.88 8.44 13.34
N LEU A 580 -1.37 7.42 12.62
CA LEU A 580 -1.86 6.17 13.23
C LEU A 580 -0.78 5.42 14.04
N HIS A 581 0.50 5.60 13.70
CA HIS A 581 1.62 4.90 14.35
C HIS A 581 2.48 5.79 15.25
N SER A 582 2.19 7.09 15.29
CA SER A 582 2.97 8.13 15.99
C SER A 582 2.08 9.08 16.80
N PRO A 583 1.17 8.59 17.67
CA PRO A 583 0.23 9.46 18.38
C PRO A 583 0.89 10.32 19.47
N GLY A 584 0.15 11.32 19.96
CA GLY A 584 0.51 12.16 21.11
C GLY A 584 0.70 13.63 20.73
N ASP A 585 1.92 14.01 20.35
CA ASP A 585 2.32 15.42 20.19
C ASP A 585 1.68 16.10 18.96
N TYR A 586 1.04 15.33 18.09
CA TYR A 586 0.45 15.80 16.84
C TYR A 586 -1.07 16.00 16.91
N GLY A 587 -1.71 15.69 18.03
CA GLY A 587 -3.16 15.76 18.19
C GLY A 587 -3.83 14.39 18.29
N GLU A 588 -5.11 14.33 17.92
CA GLU A 588 -5.96 13.15 18.11
C GLU A 588 -6.97 12.93 16.97
N PRO A 589 -7.40 11.68 16.71
CA PRO A 589 -8.43 11.41 15.70
C PRO A 589 -9.81 11.84 16.21
N ALA A 590 -10.55 12.58 15.39
CA ALA A 590 -11.95 12.91 15.64
C ALA A 590 -12.90 11.88 15.01
N ASP A 591 -12.62 11.48 13.77
CA ASP A 591 -13.37 10.49 13.01
C ASP A 591 -12.40 9.59 12.23
N PHE A 592 -12.84 8.36 11.95
CA PHE A 592 -12.16 7.44 11.04
C PHE A 592 -13.01 7.18 9.81
N VAL A 593 -12.38 7.18 8.64
CA VAL A 593 -12.90 6.54 7.46
C VAL A 593 -12.37 5.12 7.41
N ILE A 594 -13.28 4.16 7.55
CA ILE A 594 -12.97 2.74 7.64
C ILE A 594 -13.40 1.98 6.39
N ARG A 595 -12.64 0.95 6.04
CA ARG A 595 -12.99 -0.06 5.05
C ARG A 595 -13.66 -1.25 5.75
N LEU A 596 -14.88 -1.55 5.32
CA LEU A 596 -15.67 -2.69 5.75
C LEU A 596 -15.51 -3.86 4.77
N ARG A 597 -15.81 -5.06 5.24
CA ARG A 597 -15.75 -6.29 4.46
C ARG A 597 -17.11 -6.97 4.43
N PRO A 598 -17.47 -7.66 3.34
CA PRO A 598 -18.69 -8.44 3.30
C PRO A 598 -18.74 -9.46 4.44
N HIS A 599 -19.87 -9.53 5.14
CA HIS A 599 -20.19 -10.58 6.08
C HIS A 599 -20.78 -11.77 5.32
N THR A 600 -20.00 -12.84 5.26
CA THR A 600 -20.26 -13.99 4.38
C THR A 600 -21.32 -14.97 4.90
N GLY A 601 -21.75 -14.81 6.16
CA GLY A 601 -22.98 -15.41 6.69
C GLY A 601 -22.77 -16.35 7.87
N LEU A 602 -21.57 -16.88 8.07
CA LEU A 602 -21.24 -17.73 9.22
C LEU A 602 -19.94 -17.27 9.87
N ASP A 603 -20.04 -16.87 11.13
CA ASP A 603 -18.89 -16.78 12.03
C ASP A 603 -18.68 -18.13 12.74
N GLY A 604 -17.42 -18.48 12.93
CA GLY A 604 -17.05 -19.62 13.75
C GLY A 604 -15.56 -19.64 14.04
N HIS A 605 -15.14 -20.58 14.88
CA HIS A 605 -13.74 -20.77 15.18
C HIS A 605 -13.41 -22.21 15.53
N PHE A 606 -12.14 -22.57 15.36
CA PHE A 606 -11.58 -23.87 15.74
C PHE A 606 -10.58 -23.68 16.87
N LEU A 607 -10.54 -24.62 17.80
CA LEU A 607 -9.59 -24.67 18.91
C LEU A 607 -8.80 -25.98 18.81
N LEU A 608 -7.50 -25.87 18.53
CA LEU A 608 -6.58 -27.00 18.57
C LEU A 608 -5.74 -26.91 19.85
N ARG A 609 -5.78 -27.94 20.68
CA ARG A 609 -5.11 -27.94 22.00
C ARG A 609 -4.13 -29.10 22.12
N GLY A 610 -2.97 -28.84 22.71
CA GLY A 610 -1.94 -29.84 22.93
C GLY A 610 -0.62 -29.21 23.38
N PRO A 611 0.51 -29.95 23.29
CA PRO A 611 1.83 -29.43 23.62
C PRO A 611 2.20 -28.19 22.79
N GLU A 612 2.87 -27.21 23.40
CA GLU A 612 3.26 -25.93 22.76
C GLU A 612 3.92 -26.13 21.37
N SER A 613 4.87 -27.06 21.26
CA SER A 613 5.61 -27.34 20.02
C SER A 613 4.71 -27.90 18.90
N ALA A 614 3.75 -28.75 19.25
CA ALA A 614 2.80 -29.33 18.30
C ALA A 614 1.80 -28.27 17.80
N VAL A 615 1.30 -27.43 18.71
CA VAL A 615 0.40 -26.32 18.36
C VAL A 615 1.10 -25.28 17.49
N ALA A 616 2.35 -24.91 17.83
CA ALA A 616 3.17 -24.01 17.02
C ALA A 616 3.41 -24.59 15.61
N SER A 617 3.69 -25.90 15.50
CA SER A 617 3.87 -26.58 14.21
C SER A 617 2.58 -26.60 13.37
N ALA A 618 1.43 -26.82 14.00
CA ALA A 618 0.13 -26.75 13.32
C ALA A 618 -0.17 -25.34 12.80
N CYS A 619 0.13 -24.31 13.60
CA CYS A 619 -0.01 -22.91 13.20
C CYS A 619 0.89 -22.59 12.00
N ALA A 620 2.19 -22.93 12.08
CA ALA A 620 3.14 -22.73 10.99
C ALA A 620 2.71 -23.46 9.69
N GLY A 621 2.05 -24.62 9.80
CA GLY A 621 1.47 -25.33 8.66
C GLY A 621 0.32 -24.59 7.97
N LEU A 622 -0.41 -23.73 8.67
CA LEU A 622 -1.40 -22.82 8.08
C LEU A 622 -0.72 -21.58 7.48
N GLU A 623 0.19 -20.95 8.22
CA GLU A 623 0.88 -19.72 7.82
C GLU A 623 1.72 -19.87 6.55
N SER A 624 2.37 -21.02 6.40
CA SER A 624 3.23 -21.32 5.23
C SER A 624 2.44 -21.66 3.97
N SER A 625 1.11 -21.60 4.01
CA SER A 625 0.22 -21.89 2.89
C SER A 625 -0.75 -20.74 2.64
N CYS A 626 -1.33 -20.67 1.44
CA CYS A 626 -2.30 -19.61 1.11
C CYS A 626 -3.58 -19.64 1.97
N TRP A 627 -3.78 -20.67 2.79
CA TRP A 627 -4.84 -20.72 3.81
C TRP A 627 -4.75 -19.58 4.82
N VAL A 628 -3.57 -19.00 5.07
CA VAL A 628 -3.43 -17.89 6.02
C VAL A 628 -4.32 -16.69 5.67
N ASP A 629 -4.53 -16.43 4.38
CA ASP A 629 -5.36 -15.34 3.86
C ASP A 629 -6.88 -15.65 3.90
N TRP A 630 -7.26 -16.76 4.53
CA TRP A 630 -8.64 -17.25 4.59
C TRP A 630 -9.17 -17.39 6.01
N PHE A 631 -8.30 -17.31 7.01
CA PHE A 631 -8.69 -17.15 8.41
C PHE A 631 -8.76 -15.67 8.76
N ASP A 632 -9.78 -15.29 9.53
CA ASP A 632 -9.83 -13.94 10.08
C ASP A 632 -8.70 -13.73 11.07
N SER A 633 -8.43 -14.70 11.95
CA SER A 633 -7.25 -14.69 12.82
C SER A 633 -6.70 -16.09 13.05
N LEU A 634 -5.39 -16.16 13.29
CA LEU A 634 -4.67 -17.33 13.80
C LEU A 634 -3.97 -16.93 15.09
N ASP A 635 -4.56 -17.28 16.22
CA ASP A 635 -4.11 -16.86 17.54
C ASP A 635 -3.46 -18.03 18.27
N TYR A 636 -2.18 -17.89 18.58
CA TYR A 636 -1.44 -18.83 19.43
C TYR A 636 -1.50 -18.37 20.88
N LEU A 637 -2.09 -19.19 21.74
CA LEU A 637 -2.35 -18.91 23.15
C LEU A 637 -1.51 -19.89 24.00
N PRO A 638 -0.36 -19.47 24.54
CA PRO A 638 0.38 -20.26 25.51
C PRO A 638 -0.47 -20.49 26.78
N GLY A 639 -0.40 -21.70 27.33
CA GLY A 639 -1.08 -22.10 28.56
C GLY A 639 -0.10 -22.63 29.61
N PRO A 640 -0.61 -23.06 30.77
CA PRO A 640 0.23 -23.66 31.81
C PRO A 640 0.80 -25.02 31.38
N ASP A 641 1.85 -25.46 32.07
CA ASP A 641 2.42 -26.81 31.98
C ASP A 641 2.86 -27.26 30.57
N GLY A 642 3.27 -26.31 29.72
CA GLY A 642 3.75 -26.58 28.36
C GLY A 642 2.65 -26.94 27.36
N LEU A 643 1.40 -26.60 27.66
CA LEU A 643 0.26 -26.69 26.75
C LEU A 643 0.00 -25.35 26.05
N ALA A 644 -0.59 -25.41 24.86
CA ALA A 644 -1.08 -24.24 24.15
C ALA A 644 -2.41 -24.52 23.45
N THR A 645 -3.05 -23.43 23.01
CA THR A 645 -4.22 -23.47 22.13
C THR A 645 -3.93 -22.65 20.88
N LEU A 646 -4.17 -23.22 19.70
CA LEU A 646 -4.33 -22.47 18.46
C LEU A 646 -5.82 -22.22 18.26
N ARG A 647 -6.20 -20.94 18.20
CA ARG A 647 -7.53 -20.51 17.80
C ARG A 647 -7.51 -19.99 16.37
N ALA A 648 -8.27 -20.62 15.49
CA ALA A 648 -8.42 -20.22 14.10
C ALA A 648 -9.84 -19.68 13.87
N ALA A 649 -10.00 -18.36 13.73
CA ALA A 649 -11.29 -17.71 13.50
C ALA A 649 -11.59 -17.59 12.01
N VAL A 650 -12.86 -17.75 11.63
CA VAL A 650 -13.28 -17.66 10.23
C VAL A 650 -14.65 -17.00 10.09
N ASN A 651 -14.77 -16.16 9.06
CA ASN A 651 -16.04 -15.75 8.47
C ASN A 651 -16.12 -16.33 7.05
N CYS A 652 -17.04 -17.27 6.87
CA CYS A 652 -17.23 -17.94 5.58
C CYS A 652 -18.71 -18.09 5.22
N PRO A 653 -19.04 -18.32 3.95
CA PRO A 653 -20.33 -18.86 3.56
C PRO A 653 -20.62 -20.18 4.30
N PRO A 654 -21.85 -20.44 4.77
CA PRO A 654 -22.18 -21.66 5.51
C PRO A 654 -21.82 -22.97 4.79
N ALA A 655 -21.80 -22.96 3.46
CA ALA A 655 -21.43 -24.11 2.62
C ALA A 655 -19.92 -24.40 2.63
N GLU A 656 -19.08 -23.43 2.99
CA GLU A 656 -17.63 -23.58 3.02
C GLU A 656 -17.12 -24.09 4.37
N TRP A 657 -17.92 -24.02 5.45
CA TRP A 657 -17.55 -24.51 6.77
C TRP A 657 -16.93 -25.94 6.76
N PRO A 658 -17.51 -26.94 6.07
CA PRO A 658 -16.94 -28.28 6.03
C PRO A 658 -15.54 -28.34 5.40
N VAL A 659 -15.20 -27.40 4.50
CA VAL A 659 -13.89 -27.30 3.87
C VAL A 659 -12.85 -26.84 4.90
N PHE A 660 -13.16 -25.81 5.68
CA PHE A 660 -12.32 -25.36 6.80
C PHE A 660 -12.16 -26.46 7.87
N GLU A 661 -13.26 -27.12 8.23
CA GLU A 661 -13.26 -28.18 9.23
C GLU A 661 -12.36 -29.36 8.82
N ARG A 662 -12.44 -29.82 7.57
CA ARG A 662 -11.53 -30.85 7.03
C ARG A 662 -10.07 -30.41 7.08
N ARG A 663 -9.78 -29.17 6.68
CA ARG A 663 -8.42 -28.63 6.68
C ARG A 663 -7.83 -28.61 8.09
N VAL A 664 -8.61 -28.14 9.07
CA VAL A 664 -8.17 -28.04 10.46
C VAL A 664 -8.08 -29.42 11.11
N ALA A 665 -9.03 -30.33 10.84
CA ALA A 665 -8.98 -31.71 11.32
C ALA A 665 -7.73 -32.45 10.82
N SER A 666 -7.38 -32.30 9.54
CA SER A 666 -6.15 -32.89 8.99
C SER A 666 -4.88 -32.41 9.71
N LEU A 667 -4.84 -31.15 10.14
CA LEU A 667 -3.73 -30.62 10.93
C LEU A 667 -3.73 -31.16 12.36
N ALA A 668 -4.90 -31.22 12.99
CA ALA A 668 -5.04 -31.78 14.32
C ALA A 668 -4.56 -33.23 14.37
N ASP A 669 -4.99 -34.06 13.41
CA ASP A 669 -4.56 -35.46 13.29
C ASP A 669 -3.05 -35.58 13.07
N ARG A 670 -2.49 -34.76 12.16
CA ARG A 670 -1.05 -34.77 11.83
C ARG A 670 -0.18 -34.48 13.05
N PHE A 671 -0.61 -33.58 13.93
CA PHE A 671 0.17 -33.12 15.08
C PHE A 671 -0.32 -33.68 16.43
N GLY A 672 -1.30 -34.59 16.42
CA GLY A 672 -1.85 -35.22 17.64
C GLY A 672 -2.52 -34.21 18.58
N LEU A 673 -3.24 -33.23 18.03
CA LEU A 673 -3.91 -32.17 18.79
C LEU A 673 -5.40 -32.51 19.00
N GLY A 674 -5.94 -32.13 20.15
CA GLY A 674 -7.39 -32.14 20.37
C GLY A 674 -8.05 -31.02 19.57
N LEU A 675 -9.12 -31.31 18.84
CA LEU A 675 -9.86 -30.35 18.02
C LEU A 675 -11.28 -30.13 18.57
N GLU A 676 -11.66 -28.87 18.67
CA GLU A 676 -13.02 -28.43 18.98
C GLU A 676 -13.46 -27.38 17.94
N ALA A 677 -14.61 -27.59 17.32
CA ALA A 677 -15.18 -26.70 16.32
C ALA A 677 -16.41 -25.98 16.88
N ARG A 678 -16.41 -24.64 16.83
CA ARG A 678 -17.48 -23.77 17.34
C ARG A 678 -18.14 -23.05 16.18
N ARG A 679 -19.21 -23.63 15.66
CA ARG A 679 -19.95 -23.14 14.49
C ARG A 679 -21.04 -22.15 14.92
N GLY A 680 -21.09 -20.98 14.31
CA GLY A 680 -22.07 -19.94 14.65
C GLY A 680 -21.69 -19.11 15.87
N GLU A 681 -20.49 -19.33 16.42
CA GLU A 681 -19.97 -18.64 17.59
C GLU A 681 -18.73 -17.84 17.18
N ALA A 682 -18.82 -16.51 17.25
CA ALA A 682 -17.67 -15.64 17.01
C ALA A 682 -16.55 -15.93 18.01
N ALA A 683 -15.30 -15.80 17.56
CA ALA A 683 -14.15 -15.98 18.44
C ALA A 683 -14.16 -14.93 19.57
N PRO A 684 -13.89 -15.33 20.83
CA PRO A 684 -13.91 -14.40 21.94
C PRO A 684 -12.78 -13.38 21.83
N ARG A 685 -13.11 -12.11 22.06
CA ARG A 685 -12.16 -11.00 22.04
C ARG A 685 -11.40 -10.95 23.36
N ALA A 686 -10.08 -10.74 23.29
CA ALA A 686 -9.20 -10.79 24.46
C ALA A 686 -9.09 -9.45 25.20
N GLY A 687 -9.71 -8.39 24.67
CA GLY A 687 -9.64 -7.01 25.15
C GLY A 687 -8.41 -6.27 24.62
N CYS A 688 -8.41 -4.93 24.74
CA CYS A 688 -7.23 -4.13 24.42
C CYS A 688 -5.99 -4.62 25.19
N PRO A 689 -4.85 -4.90 24.53
CA PRO A 689 -3.62 -5.33 25.21
C PRO A 689 -3.01 -4.23 26.07
N ASP A 690 -2.34 -4.61 27.16
CA ASP A 690 -1.55 -3.70 27.98
C ASP A 690 -0.18 -3.44 27.35
N ILE A 691 0.36 -4.44 26.65
CA ILE A 691 1.59 -4.37 25.88
C ILE A 691 1.39 -5.11 24.56
N SER A 692 1.83 -4.49 23.47
CA SER A 692 1.90 -5.13 22.15
C SER A 692 3.35 -5.10 21.69
N PHE A 693 3.94 -6.28 21.49
CA PHE A 693 5.27 -6.44 20.92
C PHE A 693 5.19 -6.70 19.42
N LYS A 694 6.14 -6.15 18.67
CA LYS A 694 6.36 -6.41 17.25
C LYS A 694 7.72 -7.08 17.08
N THR A 695 7.71 -8.25 16.44
CA THR A 695 8.87 -9.08 16.10
C THR A 695 8.68 -9.70 14.71
N THR A 696 9.55 -10.62 14.29
CA THR A 696 9.37 -11.41 13.07
C THR A 696 8.42 -12.60 13.33
N PRO A 697 7.63 -13.07 12.34
CA PRO A 697 6.73 -14.21 12.52
C PRO A 697 7.39 -15.44 13.17
N ASP A 698 8.60 -15.80 12.73
CA ASP A 698 9.36 -16.95 13.24
C ASP A 698 9.75 -16.85 14.73
N ARG A 699 9.70 -15.65 15.33
CA ARG A 699 10.01 -15.42 16.75
C ARG A 699 8.79 -15.22 17.63
N ALA A 700 7.60 -15.06 17.05
CA ALA A 700 6.40 -14.66 17.76
C ALA A 700 5.98 -15.68 18.84
N PHE A 701 6.05 -16.97 18.53
CA PHE A 701 5.65 -18.03 19.48
C PHE A 701 6.58 -18.11 20.69
N ALA A 702 7.90 -18.05 20.46
CA ALA A 702 8.88 -18.08 21.54
C ALA A 702 8.71 -16.87 22.46
N LEU A 703 8.49 -15.68 21.90
CA LEU A 703 8.22 -14.47 22.66
C LEU A 703 6.90 -14.56 23.44
N ALA A 704 5.82 -15.04 22.82
CA ALA A 704 4.54 -15.22 23.52
C ALA A 704 4.66 -16.20 24.68
N GLY A 705 5.33 -17.34 24.49
CA GLY A 705 5.59 -18.28 25.57
C GLY A 705 6.45 -17.69 26.69
N ALA A 706 7.46 -16.89 26.36
CA ALA A 706 8.31 -16.22 27.35
C ALA A 706 7.51 -15.19 28.17
N VAL A 707 6.69 -14.37 27.53
CA VAL A 707 5.84 -13.37 28.21
C VAL A 707 4.75 -14.05 29.04
N ALA A 708 4.14 -15.14 28.57
CA ALA A 708 3.12 -15.87 29.33
C ALA A 708 3.66 -16.55 30.60
N ARG A 709 4.99 -16.74 30.72
CA ARG A 709 5.64 -17.25 31.94
C ARG A 709 5.98 -16.17 32.95
N GLU A 710 5.79 -14.90 32.61
CA GLU A 710 5.96 -13.79 33.56
C GLU A 710 4.80 -13.82 34.58
N PRO A 711 5.07 -13.67 35.89
CA PRO A 711 4.02 -13.67 36.90
C PRO A 711 2.96 -12.60 36.64
N GLY A 712 1.69 -13.01 36.60
CA GLY A 712 0.56 -12.11 36.37
C GLY A 712 0.47 -11.58 34.93
N ALA A 713 1.07 -12.26 33.96
CA ALA A 713 0.93 -11.94 32.54
C ALA A 713 0.28 -13.09 31.77
N ARG A 714 -0.65 -12.74 30.88
CA ARG A 714 -1.13 -13.62 29.80
C ARG A 714 -0.66 -13.07 28.47
N ALA A 715 -0.37 -13.95 27.51
CA ALA A 715 0.08 -13.54 26.18
C ALA A 715 -0.67 -14.26 25.07
N MET A 716 -0.65 -13.67 23.88
CA MET A 716 -1.18 -14.24 22.65
C MET A 716 -0.31 -13.80 21.48
N ALA A 717 0.20 -14.75 20.69
CA ALA A 717 0.86 -14.43 19.44
C ALA A 717 -0.17 -14.39 18.30
N ILE A 718 -0.15 -13.31 17.53
CA ILE A 718 -0.81 -13.25 16.22
C ILE A 718 0.25 -13.54 15.18
N ALA A 719 0.28 -14.81 14.80
CA ALA A 719 1.46 -15.49 14.32
C ALA A 719 2.02 -14.85 13.02
N PHE A 720 1.17 -14.72 12.00
CA PHE A 720 1.60 -14.32 10.65
C PHE A 720 2.15 -12.89 10.57
N CYS A 721 1.78 -12.06 11.54
CA CYS A 721 2.21 -10.67 11.59
C CYS A 721 3.39 -10.44 12.53
N GLY A 722 3.89 -11.46 13.23
CA GLY A 722 4.98 -11.30 14.17
C GLY A 722 4.61 -10.42 15.36
N VAL A 723 3.40 -10.58 15.91
CA VAL A 723 2.89 -9.72 16.98
C VAL A 723 2.58 -10.54 18.20
N VAL A 724 2.91 -10.01 19.38
CA VAL A 724 2.56 -10.62 20.67
C VAL A 724 1.82 -9.60 21.51
N HIS A 725 0.56 -9.89 21.81
CA HIS A 725 -0.24 -9.15 22.79
C HIS A 725 -0.01 -9.73 24.17
N ALA A 726 0.09 -8.84 25.16
CA ALA A 726 0.16 -9.20 26.57
C ALA A 726 -0.85 -8.40 27.39
N TRP A 727 -1.41 -9.05 28.39
CA TRP A 727 -2.31 -8.45 29.36
C TRP A 727 -1.85 -8.82 30.76
N LEU A 728 -2.01 -7.89 31.70
CA LEU A 728 -1.45 -7.99 33.04
C LEU A 728 -2.55 -8.03 34.11
N ASP A 729 -2.43 -9.00 35.02
CA ASP A 729 -3.31 -9.18 36.17
C ASP A 729 -2.82 -8.32 37.36
N ALA A 730 -2.79 -7.00 37.20
CA ALA A 730 -2.32 -6.07 38.25
C ALA A 730 -3.09 -4.73 38.29
N PRO A 731 -3.29 -4.12 39.48
CA PRO A 731 -3.75 -2.73 39.62
C PRO A 731 -2.87 -1.73 38.83
N SER A 732 -3.41 -0.58 38.42
CA SER A 732 -2.76 0.34 37.46
C SER A 732 -1.34 0.78 37.83
N GLU A 733 -1.07 1.19 39.07
CA GLU A 733 0.29 1.64 39.49
C GLU A 733 1.31 0.49 39.54
N SER A 734 0.93 -0.66 40.10
CA SER A 734 1.76 -1.88 40.06
C SER A 734 1.92 -2.45 38.64
N GLY A 735 0.91 -2.25 37.79
CA GLY A 735 0.86 -2.70 36.41
C GLY A 735 1.85 -1.94 35.52
N ALA A 736 2.03 -0.64 35.73
CA ALA A 736 3.03 0.14 34.98
C ALA A 736 4.47 -0.33 35.25
N ALA A 737 4.81 -0.60 36.52
CA ALA A 737 6.12 -1.14 36.89
C ALA A 737 6.34 -2.55 36.35
N LEU A 738 5.33 -3.43 36.44
CA LEU A 738 5.37 -4.77 35.86
C LEU A 738 5.56 -4.72 34.34
N ALA A 739 4.77 -3.89 33.65
CA ALA A 739 4.86 -3.70 32.21
C ALA A 739 6.24 -3.20 31.79
N ALA A 740 6.80 -2.20 32.48
CA ALA A 740 8.14 -1.68 32.20
C ALA A 740 9.21 -2.76 32.36
N GLY A 741 9.08 -3.62 33.39
CA GLY A 741 9.98 -4.75 33.61
C GLY A 741 9.90 -5.80 32.50
N ILE A 742 8.69 -6.18 32.08
CA ILE A 742 8.47 -7.13 30.97
C ILE A 742 9.02 -6.56 29.66
N ILE A 743 8.72 -5.29 29.34
CA ILE A 743 9.26 -4.62 28.15
C ILE A 743 10.79 -4.64 28.18
N ALA A 744 11.41 -4.26 29.30
CA ALA A 744 12.87 -4.22 29.40
C ALA A 744 13.53 -5.60 29.18
N ARG A 745 12.91 -6.69 29.67
CA ARG A 745 13.44 -8.05 29.49
C ARG A 745 13.27 -8.57 28.06
N HIS A 746 12.12 -8.34 27.46
CA HIS A 746 11.73 -9.01 26.21
C HIS A 746 11.96 -8.15 24.95
N HIS A 747 12.29 -6.86 25.10
CA HIS A 747 12.61 -5.97 23.98
C HIS A 747 14.12 -5.84 23.70
N ALA A 748 15.01 -6.29 24.60
CA ALA A 748 16.43 -5.95 24.55
C ALA A 748 17.18 -6.39 23.26
N ASP A 749 16.69 -7.40 22.54
CA ASP A 749 17.32 -7.95 21.33
C ASP A 749 16.75 -7.37 20.00
N ALA A 750 16.08 -6.21 20.05
CA ALA A 750 15.18 -5.72 18.99
C ALA A 750 15.78 -4.81 17.91
N GLY A 751 16.95 -4.19 18.14
CA GLY A 751 17.44 -3.06 17.34
C GLY A 751 17.65 -3.37 15.85
N ASP A 752 18.40 -4.44 15.54
CA ASP A 752 18.75 -4.80 14.16
C ASP A 752 17.59 -5.40 13.36
N LEU A 753 16.56 -5.92 14.04
CA LEU A 753 15.36 -6.46 13.41
C LEU A 753 14.33 -5.38 13.10
N GLY A 754 14.48 -4.16 13.61
CA GLY A 754 13.43 -3.16 13.58
C GLY A 754 12.19 -3.57 14.39
N ALA A 755 12.39 -4.34 15.47
CA ALA A 755 11.33 -4.72 16.40
C ALA A 755 10.89 -3.52 17.25
N ASP A 756 9.75 -3.66 17.94
CA ASP A 756 9.06 -2.51 18.54
C ASP A 756 8.06 -2.94 19.61
N TRP A 757 7.57 -1.97 20.40
CA TRP A 757 6.50 -2.19 21.36
C TRP A 757 5.59 -0.96 21.54
N THR A 758 4.37 -1.22 21.97
CA THR A 758 3.43 -0.22 22.49
C THR A 758 2.85 -0.65 23.82
N SER A 759 2.53 0.30 24.69
CA SER A 759 1.86 0.02 25.95
C SER A 759 0.87 1.12 26.29
N ARG A 760 -0.25 0.71 26.91
CA ARG A 760 -1.21 1.65 27.51
C ARG A 760 -0.80 2.09 28.92
N LEU A 761 0.14 1.38 29.54
CA LEU A 761 0.60 1.60 30.92
C LEU A 761 1.95 2.31 30.99
N VAL A 762 2.80 2.11 29.98
CA VAL A 762 4.15 2.68 29.93
C VAL A 762 4.26 3.64 28.75
N PRO A 763 4.53 4.94 28.99
CA PRO A 763 4.73 5.89 27.90
C PRO A 763 6.04 5.56 27.17
N ARG A 764 6.10 5.91 25.88
CA ARG A 764 7.32 5.72 25.12
C ARG A 764 8.44 6.64 25.58
N PRO A 765 9.71 6.19 25.48
CA PRO A 765 10.86 7.06 25.66
C PRO A 765 10.80 8.28 24.71
N PRO A 766 11.38 9.42 25.12
CA PRO A 766 11.52 10.57 24.25
C PRO A 766 12.45 10.23 23.07
N ALA A 767 12.26 10.91 21.94
CA ALA A 767 13.15 10.80 20.79
C ALA A 767 14.58 11.23 21.12
N ARG A 768 15.55 10.63 20.42
CA ARG A 768 16.99 10.85 20.63
C ARG A 768 17.71 11.02 19.30
N GLY A 769 18.94 11.52 19.34
CA GLY A 769 19.80 11.64 18.16
C GLY A 769 19.17 12.48 17.04
N ALA A 770 19.23 11.98 15.81
CA ALA A 770 18.71 12.67 14.63
C ALA A 770 17.19 12.88 14.64
N GLU A 771 16.43 12.07 15.37
CA GLU A 771 14.96 12.18 15.40
C GLU A 771 14.46 13.35 16.23
N ALA A 772 15.16 13.70 17.32
CA ALA A 772 14.74 14.79 18.21
C ALA A 772 14.48 16.12 17.46
N PRO A 773 15.39 16.63 16.61
CA PRO A 773 15.12 17.85 15.83
C PRO A 773 14.01 17.67 14.80
N TRP A 774 13.90 16.51 14.15
CA TRP A 774 12.84 16.22 13.17
C TRP A 774 11.46 16.31 13.82
N ARG A 775 11.30 15.70 15.00
CA ARG A 775 10.05 15.75 15.76
C ARG A 775 9.75 17.16 16.24
N ALA A 776 10.74 17.87 16.76
CA ALA A 776 10.54 19.23 17.25
C ALA A 776 10.02 20.16 16.14
N GLN A 777 10.62 20.07 14.95
CA GLN A 777 10.18 20.82 13.78
C GLN A 777 8.75 20.46 13.36
N LEU A 778 8.43 19.16 13.28
CA LEU A 778 7.08 18.72 12.90
C LEU A 778 6.04 19.10 13.96
N ALA A 779 6.33 18.90 15.25
CA ALA A 779 5.42 19.24 16.35
C ALA A 779 5.14 20.75 16.42
N ALA A 780 6.14 21.58 16.12
CA ALA A 780 5.96 23.03 16.01
C ALA A 780 4.98 23.40 14.88
N GLU A 781 5.05 22.72 13.73
CA GLU A 781 4.13 22.93 12.60
C GLU A 781 2.70 22.44 12.88
N PHE A 782 2.54 21.39 13.69
CA PHE A 782 1.22 20.94 14.15
C PHE A 782 0.62 21.85 15.24
N SER A 783 1.46 22.51 16.03
CA SER A 783 1.04 23.44 17.10
C SER A 783 0.82 24.87 16.61
N ARG A 784 1.23 25.17 15.37
CA ARG A 784 0.97 26.41 14.65
C ARG A 784 -0.32 26.27 13.86
#